data_AF-A0A1F5YXC5-F1
#
_entry.id   AF-A0A1F5YXC5-F1
#
_cell.length_a   1.000
_cell.length_b   1.000
_cell.length_c   1.000
_cell.angle_alpha   90.00
_cell.angle_beta   90.00
_cell.angle_gamma   90.00
#
_symmetry.space_group_name_H-M   'P 1'
#
loop_
_entity.id
_entity.type
_entity.pdbx_description
1 polymer ?
#
loop_
_entity_poly.entity_id
_entity_poly.type
_entity_poly.pdbx_seq_one_letter_code
_entity_poly.pdbx_strand_id
1 'polypeptide(L)'
;VGLVKVRLFRPFSKEALAKALPVTAKKIAVLDRTKEPGSQGEPLYVDVRTAIGEAMSEGLTGIKSYPVIVGGRYGLGSAEVNSSMTKAVFDNLKLDKPKNHFTVGIIDDVTHTSLDVDRNFSLPQPGTTRAMFYGLGSDGTVGANHNSIIIIGENTDNNAQGYFVYDSKKAGAVTVSHLRFGKKPIRSTYLLDRANFVACHNFSFLEKYDMLGNAEAGATFLLNSPYSAAEVWDKVPIEVQQEIIDKKINFFVIDAIRLASDLGLGARINTIMQTAFFKITAILPVEEAVAAIKNSIQKTYGRKGERVIQMNFSAVDAGLNNFEKVAVPAKASGALRMKPPVPENAPEFVKNVTAKIISGKGDQLPVSAMPCDGTFPTGTTMFEKRNIAVDIPVWLPDVCIQCGQCSYVCPHGTIRIKAYNPAELENAPGTFKSAEAKTKNFTGMKFTVQVAPEDCTGCGLCVEACPGQEKDANKQPTGRKAINMAPQVPLREAEAENWDFFLDIPETDPTLYNLASIKGSQLVPALFEFSGACSGCGETPYVKLLTQLFGDRLLIGNATGCSSIYGGNLPTTPYTKRADGRGPAWSNSLFEDCGEFAFGMRLTADKLSEYARELLAKLKDQGIAAALIEETLNADQSEQAGIEAQRKRVEQLRKELEGKQNIIEVKRLLPIMDYLVKKSIWAVGGDGWAYDIGYGGLDHVIASGKNINILVLDTEVYSNTGGQMSKSTPLAATAKFAAGGKPVGKKDLGMMAMSYGNVYVAAIAMGANMTQTVKALMEAESYDGPSLVIAYSHCIAHGINMTKGLDEQKKAVNCGHWINYRYDPRLAAEGKNPLKLDCKEPTITVEEYAYGEIRYRTLTQSAPERAAVLIKEADRMAKARFNYYKQLAAIDWATINGEGKPPEAAKPAEAGTES
;
A
#
# COMPACT_ATOMS: atom_id res chain seq x y z
N VAL A 1 0.32 -41.76 20.48
CA VAL A 1 0.81 -40.37 20.67
C VAL A 1 -0.15 -39.63 21.59
N GLY A 2 0.26 -38.50 22.19
CA GLY A 2 -0.58 -37.69 23.08
C GLY A 2 -0.25 -36.20 22.93
N LEU A 3 -1.06 -35.34 23.56
CA LEU A 3 -0.87 -33.88 23.55
C LEU A 3 -1.20 -33.32 24.94
N VAL A 4 -0.26 -32.57 25.52
CA VAL A 4 -0.53 -31.70 26.67
C VAL A 4 -0.85 -30.30 26.15
N LYS A 5 -2.02 -29.78 26.50
CA LYS A 5 -2.42 -28.41 26.14
C LYS A 5 -2.17 -27.50 27.33
N VAL A 6 -1.12 -26.69 27.26
CA VAL A 6 -0.83 -25.67 28.27
C VAL A 6 -1.93 -24.61 28.22
N ARG A 7 -2.64 -24.44 29.33
CA ARG A 7 -3.74 -23.48 29.45
C ARG A 7 -3.31 -22.22 30.20
N LEU A 8 -2.66 -22.42 31.34
CA LEU A 8 -2.08 -21.37 32.15
C LEU A 8 -0.56 -21.42 31.98
N PHE A 9 -0.01 -20.51 31.16
CA PHE A 9 1.44 -20.42 30.97
C PHE A 9 2.13 -19.78 32.18
N ARG A 10 1.49 -18.82 32.84
CA ARG A 10 1.99 -18.19 34.07
C ARG A 10 0.86 -17.94 35.06
N PRO A 11 1.04 -18.24 36.37
CA PRO A 11 2.16 -19.00 36.95
C PRO A 11 2.20 -20.45 36.41
N PHE A 12 3.40 -21.00 36.19
CA PHE A 12 3.59 -22.33 35.60
C PHE A 12 3.62 -23.41 36.70
N SER A 13 2.56 -24.21 36.83
CA SER A 13 2.50 -25.28 37.86
C SER A 13 3.15 -26.57 37.36
N LYS A 14 4.26 -26.94 37.99
CA LYS A 14 4.95 -28.22 37.77
C LYS A 14 4.09 -29.42 38.19
N GLU A 15 3.28 -29.28 39.23
CA GLU A 15 2.35 -30.31 39.72
C GLU A 15 1.28 -30.62 38.67
N ALA A 16 0.67 -29.58 38.09
CA ALA A 16 -0.33 -29.73 37.05
C ALA A 16 0.26 -30.36 35.78
N LEU A 17 1.47 -29.97 35.39
CA LEU A 17 2.18 -30.59 34.26
C LEU A 17 2.49 -32.06 34.53
N ALA A 18 3.03 -32.39 35.71
CA ALA A 18 3.35 -33.76 36.11
C ALA A 18 2.10 -34.66 36.09
N LYS A 19 0.96 -34.15 36.57
CA LYS A 19 -0.32 -34.87 36.54
C LYS A 19 -0.87 -35.08 35.12
N ALA A 20 -0.62 -34.14 34.21
CA ALA A 20 -1.09 -34.23 32.83
C ALA A 20 -0.25 -35.18 31.95
N LEU A 21 1.00 -35.44 32.33
CA LEU A 21 1.90 -36.32 31.59
C LEU A 21 1.61 -37.80 31.92
N PRO A 22 1.35 -38.65 30.91
CA PRO A 22 1.25 -40.08 31.14
C PRO A 22 2.57 -40.66 31.66
N VAL A 23 2.50 -41.60 32.60
CA VAL A 23 3.69 -42.31 33.14
C VAL A 23 4.48 -43.06 32.06
N THR A 24 3.86 -43.31 30.90
CA THR A 24 4.45 -43.96 29.74
C THR A 24 5.17 -43.00 28.79
N ALA A 25 5.20 -41.70 29.07
CA ALA A 25 5.87 -40.71 28.23
C ALA A 25 7.40 -40.90 28.26
N LYS A 26 7.98 -41.24 27.10
CA LYS A 26 9.44 -41.44 26.93
C LYS A 26 10.13 -40.30 26.20
N LYS A 27 9.43 -39.64 25.28
CA LYS A 27 9.93 -38.56 24.44
C LYS A 27 8.86 -37.48 24.30
N ILE A 28 9.25 -36.22 24.45
CA ILE A 28 8.38 -35.04 24.45
C ILE A 28 8.95 -34.02 23.47
N ALA A 29 8.13 -33.51 22.56
CA ALA A 29 8.45 -32.32 21.78
C ALA A 29 7.66 -31.14 22.37
N VAL A 30 8.35 -30.05 22.69
CA VAL A 30 7.76 -28.79 23.12
C VAL A 30 7.78 -27.84 21.94
N LEU A 31 6.62 -27.26 21.61
CA LEU A 31 6.46 -26.39 20.46
C LEU A 31 6.20 -24.95 20.90
N ASP A 32 7.09 -24.05 20.50
CA ASP A 32 7.06 -22.63 20.81
C ASP A 32 6.71 -21.82 19.57
N ARG A 33 5.75 -20.90 19.71
CA ARG A 33 5.34 -19.96 18.64
C ARG A 33 6.06 -18.63 18.80
N THR A 34 7.37 -18.67 19.02
CA THR A 34 8.26 -17.51 19.18
C THR A 34 9.69 -17.87 18.74
N LYS A 35 10.57 -16.87 18.68
CA LYS A 35 12.01 -17.05 18.48
C LYS A 35 12.74 -16.04 19.36
N GLU A 36 13.66 -16.53 20.18
CA GLU A 36 14.56 -15.70 21.01
C GLU A 36 16.00 -15.90 20.52
N PRO A 37 16.51 -15.03 19.62
CA PRO A 37 17.84 -15.20 19.06
C PRO A 37 18.93 -15.24 20.15
N GLY A 38 19.76 -16.28 20.13
CA GLY A 38 20.86 -16.47 21.09
C GLY A 38 20.49 -17.14 22.42
N SER A 39 19.22 -17.46 22.66
CA SER A 39 18.82 -18.18 23.89
C SER A 39 19.19 -19.67 23.84
N GLN A 40 19.22 -20.31 25.01
CA GLN A 40 19.42 -21.77 25.13
C GLN A 40 18.22 -22.60 24.66
N GLY A 41 17.09 -21.95 24.37
CA GLY A 41 15.82 -22.56 23.97
C GLY A 41 14.66 -21.60 24.23
N GLU A 42 13.54 -21.86 23.56
CA GLU A 42 12.36 -21.00 23.68
C GLU A 42 11.65 -21.13 25.05
N PRO A 43 10.81 -20.14 25.44
CA PRO A 43 10.27 -20.05 26.79
C PRO A 43 9.56 -21.30 27.30
N LEU A 44 8.64 -21.88 26.52
CA LEU A 44 7.88 -23.04 26.98
C LEU A 44 8.76 -24.29 27.05
N TYR A 45 9.68 -24.45 26.10
CA TYR A 45 10.68 -25.51 26.14
C TYR A 45 11.51 -25.47 27.42
N VAL A 46 12.03 -24.30 27.81
CA VAL A 46 12.82 -24.15 29.04
C VAL A 46 11.97 -24.45 30.27
N ASP A 47 10.74 -23.94 30.36
CA ASP A 47 9.85 -24.20 31.50
C ASP A 47 9.51 -25.67 31.65
N VAL A 48 9.20 -26.37 30.55
CA VAL A 48 8.87 -27.81 30.58
C VAL A 48 10.08 -28.62 31.03
N ARG A 49 11.29 -28.28 30.57
CA ARG A 49 12.51 -28.96 31.01
C ARG A 49 12.76 -28.78 32.49
N THR A 50 12.64 -27.54 32.99
CA THR A 50 12.82 -27.21 34.41
C THR A 50 11.74 -27.88 35.26
N ALA A 51 10.46 -27.73 34.90
CA ALA A 51 9.35 -28.28 35.65
C ALA A 51 9.36 -29.81 35.73
N ILE A 52 9.72 -30.51 34.64
CA ILE A 52 9.89 -31.97 34.69
C ILE A 52 11.07 -32.35 35.58
N GLY A 53 12.19 -31.62 35.50
CA GLY A 53 13.34 -31.84 36.37
C GLY A 53 13.00 -31.69 37.86
N GLU A 54 12.35 -30.60 38.24
CA GLU A 54 11.89 -30.36 39.61
C GLU A 54 10.83 -31.37 40.05
N ALA A 55 9.81 -31.63 39.21
CA ALA A 55 8.75 -32.59 39.54
C ALA A 55 9.29 -34.01 39.73
N MET A 56 10.32 -34.40 38.97
CA MET A 56 11.01 -35.67 39.20
C MET A 56 11.81 -35.66 40.49
N SER A 57 12.53 -34.58 40.79
CA SER A 57 13.30 -34.44 42.04
C SER A 57 12.40 -34.47 43.29
N GLU A 58 11.18 -33.96 43.18
CA GLU A 58 10.19 -33.90 44.26
C GLU A 58 9.26 -35.14 44.30
N GLY A 59 9.41 -36.09 43.37
CA GLY A 59 8.56 -37.29 43.32
C GLY A 59 7.12 -37.04 42.90
N LEU A 60 6.83 -35.92 42.22
CA LEU A 60 5.50 -35.51 41.77
C LEU A 60 5.03 -36.22 40.49
N THR A 61 5.90 -36.97 39.81
CA THR A 61 5.60 -37.70 38.58
C THR A 61 5.89 -39.20 38.69
N GLY A 62 5.08 -40.02 38.02
CA GLY A 62 5.30 -41.47 37.91
C GLY A 62 6.26 -41.88 36.78
N ILE A 63 6.89 -40.92 36.09
CA ILE A 63 7.89 -41.18 35.05
C ILE A 63 9.20 -41.64 35.70
N LYS A 64 9.71 -42.82 35.33
CA LYS A 64 10.87 -43.45 35.99
C LYS A 64 12.24 -42.89 35.60
N SER A 65 12.36 -42.28 34.43
CA SER A 65 13.62 -41.76 33.89
C SER A 65 13.37 -40.45 33.16
N TYR A 66 14.33 -39.51 33.19
CA TYR A 66 14.16 -38.22 32.55
C TYR A 66 13.86 -38.41 31.05
N PRO A 67 12.70 -37.98 30.55
CA PRO A 67 12.31 -38.22 29.16
C PRO A 67 13.22 -37.43 28.22
N VAL A 68 13.35 -37.87 26.98
CA VAL A 68 13.99 -37.06 25.95
C VAL A 68 13.07 -35.88 25.65
N ILE A 69 13.52 -34.65 25.90
CA ILE A 69 12.74 -33.43 25.65
C ILE A 69 13.46 -32.62 24.56
N VAL A 70 12.77 -32.40 23.45
CA VAL A 70 13.24 -31.54 22.35
C VAL A 70 12.34 -30.33 22.17
N GLY A 71 12.94 -29.18 21.82
CA GLY A 71 12.25 -27.93 21.53
C GLY A 71 12.13 -27.71 20.02
N GLY A 72 11.02 -27.15 19.58
CA GLY A 72 10.79 -26.79 18.18
C GLY A 72 10.00 -25.50 18.03
N ARG A 73 10.33 -24.72 17.00
CA ARG A 73 9.61 -23.50 16.63
C ARG A 73 8.62 -23.75 15.50
N TYR A 74 7.47 -23.09 15.56
CA TYR A 74 6.42 -23.20 14.54
C TYR A 74 5.61 -21.91 14.41
N GLY A 75 4.95 -21.72 13.27
CA GLY A 75 3.85 -20.74 13.11
C GLY A 75 4.18 -19.26 13.34
N LEU A 76 5.45 -18.85 13.23
CA LEU A 76 5.86 -17.45 13.33
C LEU A 76 5.21 -16.62 12.22
N GLY A 77 4.77 -15.40 12.53
CA GLY A 77 4.14 -14.52 11.53
C GLY A 77 2.87 -15.12 10.89
N SER A 78 2.18 -16.02 11.59
CA SER A 78 1.06 -16.80 11.05
C SER A 78 1.44 -17.82 9.96
N ALA A 79 2.71 -18.24 9.87
CA ALA A 79 3.11 -19.36 9.02
C ALA A 79 2.22 -20.59 9.27
N GLU A 80 1.93 -21.32 8.20
CA GLU A 80 0.97 -22.42 8.21
C GLU A 80 1.40 -23.53 9.20
N VAL A 81 0.43 -24.16 9.86
CA VAL A 81 0.66 -25.30 10.77
C VAL A 81 -0.44 -26.32 10.57
N ASN A 82 -0.23 -27.23 9.62
CA ASN A 82 -1.23 -28.21 9.21
C ASN A 82 -0.94 -29.62 9.78
N SER A 83 -1.75 -30.59 9.35
CA SER A 83 -1.66 -31.96 9.83
C SER A 83 -0.36 -32.67 9.43
N SER A 84 0.22 -32.39 8.26
CA SER A 84 1.49 -32.98 7.82
C SER A 84 2.66 -32.47 8.63
N MET A 85 2.69 -31.18 8.94
CA MET A 85 3.70 -30.58 9.84
C MET A 85 3.62 -31.18 11.25
N THR A 86 2.41 -31.37 11.78
CA THR A 86 2.22 -32.02 13.08
C THR A 86 2.70 -33.47 13.06
N LYS A 87 2.47 -34.19 11.96
CA LYS A 87 2.99 -35.56 11.77
C LYS A 87 4.53 -35.57 11.74
N ALA A 88 5.18 -34.61 11.07
CA ALA A 88 6.63 -34.49 11.04
C ALA A 88 7.24 -34.34 12.44
N VAL A 89 6.59 -33.59 13.34
CA VAL A 89 7.02 -33.48 14.75
C VAL A 89 6.96 -34.85 15.45
N PHE A 90 5.91 -35.63 15.24
CA PHE A 90 5.82 -36.98 15.81
C PHE A 90 6.81 -37.96 15.18
N ASP A 91 7.09 -37.84 13.89
CA ASP A 91 8.07 -38.68 13.21
C ASP A 91 9.50 -38.35 13.70
N ASN A 92 9.83 -37.09 13.94
CA ASN A 92 11.07 -36.69 14.60
C ASN A 92 11.23 -37.35 15.99
N LEU A 93 10.16 -37.41 16.78
CA LEU A 93 10.17 -38.10 18.08
C LEU A 93 10.36 -39.62 17.96
N LYS A 94 10.07 -40.24 16.82
CA LYS A 94 10.31 -41.68 16.62
C LYS A 94 11.79 -42.00 16.42
N LEU A 95 12.60 -41.05 15.94
CA LEU A 95 14.03 -41.24 15.71
C LEU A 95 14.77 -41.59 17.00
N ASP A 96 15.83 -42.39 16.91
CA ASP A 96 16.67 -42.75 18.07
C ASP A 96 17.27 -41.50 18.73
N LYS A 97 17.69 -40.54 17.90
CA LYS A 97 18.15 -39.20 18.32
C LYS A 97 17.28 -38.14 17.65
N PRO A 98 16.14 -37.74 18.26
CA PRO A 98 15.29 -36.69 17.73
C PRO A 98 16.08 -35.39 17.55
N LYS A 99 15.86 -34.68 16.43
CA LYS A 99 16.43 -33.34 16.22
C LYS A 99 15.87 -32.40 17.29
N ASN A 100 16.75 -31.67 17.96
CA ASN A 100 16.42 -30.63 18.94
C ASN A 100 16.58 -29.22 18.30
N HIS A 101 15.97 -28.20 18.89
CA HIS A 101 15.94 -26.82 18.40
C HIS A 101 15.49 -26.68 16.94
N PHE A 102 14.56 -27.55 16.55
CA PHE A 102 14.11 -27.66 15.17
C PHE A 102 13.14 -26.54 14.80
N THR A 103 12.90 -26.38 13.50
CA THR A 103 11.79 -25.60 12.95
C THR A 103 10.86 -26.52 12.18
N VAL A 104 9.57 -26.19 12.08
CA VAL A 104 8.62 -26.92 11.25
C VAL A 104 7.78 -25.95 10.44
N GLY A 105 7.58 -26.25 9.16
CA GLY A 105 6.82 -25.43 8.22
C GLY A 105 7.67 -24.57 7.26
N ILE A 106 9.00 -24.52 7.45
CA ILE A 106 9.94 -23.80 6.57
C ILE A 106 10.98 -24.75 5.99
N ILE A 107 11.74 -24.29 4.99
CA ILE A 107 12.92 -24.96 4.45
C ILE A 107 14.14 -24.19 4.95
N ASP A 108 14.79 -24.68 6.00
CA ASP A 108 16.00 -24.07 6.55
C ASP A 108 17.24 -24.80 6.02
N ASP A 109 17.74 -24.31 4.89
CA ASP A 109 18.94 -24.81 4.21
C ASP A 109 20.22 -24.07 4.64
N VAL A 110 20.13 -23.13 5.60
CA VAL A 110 21.27 -22.37 6.12
C VAL A 110 21.75 -22.96 7.44
N THR A 111 20.83 -23.13 8.40
CA THR A 111 21.14 -23.69 9.73
C THR A 111 20.62 -25.10 9.94
N HIS A 112 19.96 -25.68 8.92
CA HIS A 112 19.51 -27.07 8.89
C HIS A 112 18.60 -27.48 10.07
N THR A 113 17.85 -26.53 10.62
CA THR A 113 16.95 -26.77 11.76
C THR A 113 15.60 -27.35 11.34
N SER A 114 15.17 -27.21 10.08
CA SER A 114 13.86 -27.66 9.65
C SER A 114 13.68 -29.19 9.70
N LEU A 115 12.46 -29.64 10.00
CA LEU A 115 12.03 -31.03 9.85
C LEU A 115 11.51 -31.29 8.44
N ASP A 116 11.72 -32.52 7.94
CA ASP A 116 11.14 -32.97 6.68
C ASP A 116 9.63 -33.19 6.82
N VAL A 117 8.85 -32.61 5.90
CA VAL A 117 7.38 -32.66 5.93
C VAL A 117 6.86 -33.37 4.68
N ASP A 118 6.14 -34.47 4.88
CA ASP A 118 5.36 -35.13 3.83
C ASP A 118 4.11 -34.30 3.50
N ARG A 119 4.20 -33.44 2.48
CA ARG A 119 3.12 -32.54 2.07
C ARG A 119 1.88 -33.26 1.50
N ASN A 120 1.97 -34.55 1.18
CA ASN A 120 0.83 -35.33 0.67
C ASN A 120 -0.09 -35.84 1.79
N PHE A 121 0.41 -35.86 3.03
CA PHE A 121 -0.36 -36.30 4.17
C PHE A 121 -1.48 -35.31 4.51
N SER A 122 -2.72 -35.83 4.60
CA SER A 122 -3.89 -35.08 5.05
C SER A 122 -4.81 -35.98 5.88
N LEU A 123 -5.56 -35.39 6.81
CA LEU A 123 -6.54 -36.13 7.62
C LEU A 123 -7.88 -36.22 6.87
N PRO A 124 -8.53 -37.41 6.84
CA PRO A 124 -9.86 -37.55 6.26
C PRO A 124 -10.91 -36.64 6.94
N GLN A 125 -11.73 -35.96 6.13
CA GLN A 125 -12.82 -35.08 6.58
C GLN A 125 -14.17 -35.51 5.95
N PRO A 126 -14.69 -36.70 6.27
CA PRO A 126 -15.93 -37.21 5.67
C PRO A 126 -17.12 -36.32 6.05
N GLY A 127 -18.03 -36.10 5.10
CA GLY A 127 -19.25 -35.31 5.31
C GLY A 127 -18.99 -33.83 5.61
N THR A 128 -17.82 -33.30 5.22
CA THR A 128 -17.48 -31.89 5.38
C THR A 128 -17.37 -31.22 4.01
N THR A 129 -18.16 -30.17 3.78
CA THR A 129 -17.99 -29.29 2.61
C THR A 129 -16.77 -28.40 2.84
N ARG A 130 -15.91 -28.27 1.84
CA ARG A 130 -14.63 -27.54 1.85
C ARG A 130 -14.59 -26.63 0.64
N ALA A 131 -14.97 -25.38 0.83
CA ALA A 131 -15.17 -24.42 -0.25
C ALA A 131 -14.08 -23.33 -0.24
N MET A 132 -13.50 -23.07 -1.40
CA MET A 132 -12.54 -21.98 -1.63
C MET A 132 -13.13 -20.93 -2.59
N PHE A 133 -12.99 -19.65 -2.25
CA PHE A 133 -13.50 -18.55 -3.07
C PHE A 133 -12.39 -17.54 -3.33
N TYR A 134 -12.08 -17.33 -4.61
CA TYR A 134 -11.11 -16.35 -5.09
C TYR A 134 -11.86 -15.10 -5.55
N GLY A 135 -11.71 -14.01 -4.80
CA GLY A 135 -12.33 -12.71 -5.08
C GLY A 135 -11.29 -11.60 -5.23
N LEU A 136 -11.72 -10.45 -5.76
CA LEU A 136 -10.92 -9.23 -5.81
C LEU A 136 -11.18 -8.37 -4.57
N GLY A 137 -10.16 -7.79 -3.97
CA GLY A 137 -10.31 -6.88 -2.84
C GLY A 137 -11.32 -5.76 -3.14
N SER A 138 -12.38 -5.69 -2.31
CA SER A 138 -13.56 -4.81 -2.42
C SER A 138 -14.67 -5.23 -3.40
N ASP A 139 -14.66 -6.43 -3.96
CA ASP A 139 -15.75 -6.95 -4.81
C ASP A 139 -16.98 -7.46 -4.02
N GLY A 140 -16.85 -7.61 -2.70
CA GLY A 140 -17.89 -8.10 -1.80
C GLY A 140 -17.88 -9.61 -1.51
N THR A 141 -16.94 -10.38 -2.07
CA THR A 141 -16.81 -11.83 -1.90
C THR A 141 -16.70 -12.25 -0.44
N VAL A 142 -15.77 -11.64 0.31
CA VAL A 142 -15.57 -11.92 1.73
C VAL A 142 -16.83 -11.65 2.55
N GLY A 143 -17.52 -10.53 2.27
CA GLY A 143 -18.76 -10.18 2.94
C GLY A 143 -19.88 -11.18 2.68
N ALA A 144 -20.02 -11.63 1.41
CA ALA A 144 -20.96 -12.70 1.05
C ALA A 144 -20.61 -14.02 1.76
N ASN A 145 -19.34 -14.40 1.81
CA ASN A 145 -18.91 -15.62 2.50
C ASN A 145 -19.16 -15.55 4.02
N HIS A 146 -18.92 -14.41 4.66
CA HIS A 146 -19.29 -14.21 6.07
C HIS A 146 -20.80 -14.38 6.28
N ASN A 147 -21.61 -13.84 5.38
CA ASN A 147 -23.06 -14.01 5.43
C ASN A 147 -23.49 -15.47 5.20
N SER A 148 -22.87 -16.18 4.26
CA SER A 148 -23.12 -17.61 4.03
C SER A 148 -22.81 -18.47 5.25
N ILE A 149 -21.72 -18.16 5.99
CA ILE A 149 -21.39 -18.84 7.25
C ILE A 149 -22.51 -18.68 8.27
N ILE A 150 -23.03 -17.45 8.43
CA ILE A 150 -24.12 -17.16 9.36
C ILE A 150 -25.38 -17.93 8.94
N ILE A 151 -25.77 -17.83 7.67
CA ILE A 151 -26.96 -18.52 7.14
C ILE A 151 -26.87 -20.03 7.40
N ILE A 152 -25.75 -20.67 7.06
CA ILE A 152 -25.59 -22.12 7.23
C ILE A 152 -25.56 -22.49 8.73
N GLY A 153 -24.85 -21.71 9.56
CA GLY A 153 -24.72 -21.98 10.99
C GLY A 153 -26.01 -21.76 11.79
N GLU A 154 -26.85 -20.80 11.39
CA GLU A 154 -28.12 -20.51 12.07
C GLU A 154 -29.28 -21.38 11.58
N ASN A 155 -29.22 -21.88 10.34
CA ASN A 155 -30.34 -22.61 9.72
C ASN A 155 -30.07 -24.11 9.52
N THR A 156 -28.94 -24.65 9.98
CA THR A 156 -28.63 -26.10 9.91
C THR A 156 -27.89 -26.59 11.15
N ASP A 157 -27.86 -27.91 11.40
CA ASP A 157 -26.98 -28.48 12.46
C ASP A 157 -25.49 -28.55 12.07
N ASN A 158 -25.08 -27.88 10.99
CA ASN A 158 -23.67 -27.86 10.61
C ASN A 158 -22.88 -26.94 11.54
N ASN A 159 -21.72 -27.41 11.93
CA ASN A 159 -20.66 -26.54 12.39
C ASN A 159 -20.13 -25.79 11.17
N ALA A 160 -19.95 -24.48 11.30
CA ALA A 160 -19.45 -23.62 10.24
C ALA A 160 -18.12 -22.98 10.66
N GLN A 161 -17.14 -22.97 9.76
CA GLN A 161 -15.85 -22.30 9.94
C GLN A 161 -15.54 -21.47 8.69
N GLY A 162 -15.07 -20.25 8.90
CA GLY A 162 -14.48 -19.43 7.84
C GLY A 162 -13.12 -18.89 8.25
N TYR A 163 -12.18 -18.92 7.32
CA TYR A 163 -10.92 -18.21 7.40
C TYR A 163 -10.70 -17.43 6.10
N PHE A 164 -10.19 -16.21 6.20
CA PHE A 164 -10.07 -15.31 5.06
C PHE A 164 -8.63 -14.85 4.94
N VAL A 165 -8.00 -15.21 3.83
CA VAL A 165 -6.66 -14.73 3.46
C VAL A 165 -6.86 -13.45 2.67
N TYR A 166 -6.32 -12.37 3.20
CA TYR A 166 -6.29 -11.06 2.54
C TYR A 166 -4.86 -10.78 2.12
N ASP A 167 -4.72 -10.02 1.05
CA ASP A 167 -3.49 -9.28 0.77
C ASP A 167 -3.50 -8.00 1.62
N SER A 168 -2.31 -7.54 2.00
CA SER A 168 -2.07 -6.24 2.61
C SER A 168 -2.29 -5.09 1.61
N LYS A 169 -2.25 -5.34 0.30
CA LYS A 169 -2.70 -4.39 -0.74
C LYS A 169 -4.18 -4.07 -0.54
N LYS A 170 -4.49 -2.78 -0.35
CA LYS A 170 -5.84 -2.33 0.04
C LYS A 170 -6.88 -2.41 -1.08
N ALA A 171 -6.46 -2.41 -2.34
CA ALA A 171 -7.36 -2.63 -3.47
C ALA A 171 -6.68 -3.49 -4.52
N GLY A 172 -7.49 -4.26 -5.26
CA GLY A 172 -7.05 -4.94 -6.47
C GLY A 172 -6.16 -6.16 -6.23
N ALA A 173 -6.18 -6.74 -5.04
CA ALA A 173 -5.45 -7.96 -4.75
C ALA A 173 -6.42 -9.12 -4.57
N VAL A 174 -5.91 -10.34 -4.74
CA VAL A 174 -6.69 -11.55 -4.55
C VAL A 174 -7.03 -11.72 -3.07
N THR A 175 -8.28 -12.11 -2.81
CA THR A 175 -8.74 -12.56 -1.49
C THR A 175 -9.16 -14.01 -1.63
N VAL A 176 -8.75 -14.85 -0.68
CA VAL A 176 -9.08 -16.28 -0.69
C VAL A 176 -9.85 -16.61 0.57
N SER A 177 -11.11 -16.99 0.41
CA SER A 177 -11.96 -17.44 1.53
C SER A 177 -11.92 -18.96 1.63
N HIS A 178 -11.66 -19.49 2.81
CA HIS A 178 -11.63 -20.92 3.11
C HIS A 178 -12.77 -21.26 4.06
N LEU A 179 -13.79 -21.96 3.55
CA LEU A 179 -14.97 -22.31 4.31
C LEU A 179 -15.07 -23.81 4.55
N ARG A 180 -15.46 -24.20 5.76
CA ARG A 180 -15.77 -25.59 6.12
C ARG A 180 -17.15 -25.69 6.76
N PHE A 181 -17.94 -26.67 6.34
CA PHE A 181 -19.26 -26.95 6.89
C PHE A 181 -19.42 -28.45 7.12
N GLY A 182 -19.85 -28.87 8.32
CA GLY A 182 -20.12 -30.28 8.57
C GLY A 182 -20.75 -30.57 9.93
N LYS A 183 -21.35 -31.75 10.08
CA LYS A 183 -22.05 -32.16 11.30
C LYS A 183 -21.14 -32.35 12.52
N LYS A 184 -19.84 -32.61 12.31
CA LYS A 184 -18.86 -32.77 13.40
C LYS A 184 -18.18 -31.43 13.73
N PRO A 185 -17.77 -31.21 15.00
CA PRO A 185 -16.98 -30.05 15.37
C PRO A 185 -15.70 -29.91 14.53
N ILE A 186 -15.53 -28.74 13.91
CA ILE A 186 -14.40 -28.47 13.02
C ILE A 186 -13.22 -27.98 13.87
N ARG A 187 -12.12 -28.76 13.88
CA ARG A 187 -10.88 -28.44 14.62
C ARG A 187 -9.70 -28.07 13.72
N SER A 188 -9.96 -27.91 12.43
CA SER A 188 -8.94 -27.64 11.41
C SER A 188 -8.56 -26.15 11.41
N THR A 189 -7.67 -25.76 12.32
CA THR A 189 -7.13 -24.39 12.41
C THR A 189 -5.97 -24.16 11.43
N TYR A 190 -6.18 -24.55 10.17
CA TYR A 190 -5.24 -24.47 9.06
C TYR A 190 -6.01 -24.24 7.75
N LEU A 191 -5.34 -23.73 6.70
CA LEU A 191 -5.94 -23.47 5.39
C LEU A 191 -6.46 -24.75 4.72
N LEU A 192 -7.30 -24.61 3.68
CA LEU A 192 -7.71 -25.76 2.87
C LEU A 192 -6.58 -26.15 1.91
N ASP A 193 -6.14 -27.40 2.03
CA ASP A 193 -5.25 -28.09 1.09
C ASP A 193 -6.01 -28.96 0.08
N ARG A 194 -7.29 -29.27 0.37
CA ARG A 194 -8.21 -30.03 -0.49
C ARG A 194 -9.62 -29.44 -0.45
N ALA A 195 -10.07 -28.87 -1.56
CA ALA A 195 -11.39 -28.25 -1.72
C ALA A 195 -12.28 -29.09 -2.64
N ASN A 196 -13.54 -29.29 -2.24
CA ASN A 196 -14.57 -29.93 -3.08
C ASN A 196 -15.43 -28.91 -3.86
N PHE A 197 -15.30 -27.63 -3.52
CA PHE A 197 -15.89 -26.53 -4.26
C PHE A 197 -14.88 -25.40 -4.39
N VAL A 198 -14.70 -24.87 -5.59
CA VAL A 198 -13.87 -23.70 -5.86
C VAL A 198 -14.70 -22.69 -6.66
N ALA A 199 -14.65 -21.41 -6.28
CA ALA A 199 -15.24 -20.33 -7.06
C ALA A 199 -14.20 -19.27 -7.40
N CYS A 200 -14.22 -18.80 -8.64
CA CYS A 200 -13.41 -17.69 -9.14
C CYS A 200 -14.32 -16.55 -9.55
N HIS A 201 -14.24 -15.42 -8.87
CA HIS A 201 -15.13 -14.27 -9.07
C HIS A 201 -14.54 -13.24 -10.05
N ASN A 202 -13.35 -13.47 -10.59
CA ASN A 202 -12.71 -12.61 -11.59
C ASN A 202 -12.01 -13.44 -12.67
N PHE A 203 -12.51 -13.35 -13.90
CA PHE A 203 -12.01 -14.12 -15.04
C PHE A 203 -10.48 -14.04 -15.25
N SER A 204 -9.90 -12.85 -15.07
CA SER A 204 -8.47 -12.61 -15.30
C SER A 204 -7.54 -13.40 -14.36
N PHE A 205 -8.06 -13.94 -13.25
CA PHE A 205 -7.27 -14.74 -12.32
C PHE A 205 -6.82 -16.07 -12.92
N LEU A 206 -7.55 -16.60 -13.91
CA LEU A 206 -7.15 -17.85 -14.59
C LEU A 206 -5.83 -17.71 -15.34
N GLU A 207 -5.50 -16.50 -15.81
CA GLU A 207 -4.23 -16.22 -16.48
C GLU A 207 -3.05 -16.18 -15.50
N LYS A 208 -3.28 -16.10 -14.18
CA LYS A 208 -2.25 -15.69 -13.20
C LYS A 208 -2.07 -16.62 -12.02
N TYR A 209 -3.16 -17.19 -11.52
CA TYR A 209 -3.17 -17.93 -10.27
C TYR A 209 -3.56 -19.37 -10.49
N ASP A 210 -2.81 -20.26 -9.86
CA ASP A 210 -3.13 -21.68 -9.72
C ASP A 210 -4.26 -21.84 -8.70
N MET A 211 -5.50 -21.58 -9.14
CA MET A 211 -6.69 -21.63 -8.29
C MET A 211 -7.23 -23.04 -8.11
N LEU A 212 -6.97 -23.93 -9.07
CA LEU A 212 -7.46 -25.30 -9.06
C LEU A 212 -6.46 -26.27 -8.42
N GLY A 213 -5.23 -25.87 -8.10
CA GLY A 213 -4.21 -26.70 -7.46
C GLY A 213 -4.71 -27.45 -6.23
N ASN A 214 -5.51 -26.80 -5.38
CA ASN A 214 -6.11 -27.40 -4.18
C ASN A 214 -7.47 -28.08 -4.42
N ALA A 215 -8.01 -28.09 -5.63
CA ALA A 215 -9.26 -28.79 -5.95
C ALA A 215 -9.05 -30.31 -5.93
N GLU A 216 -9.95 -31.04 -5.28
CA GLU A 216 -9.95 -32.50 -5.30
C GLU A 216 -10.57 -33.06 -6.60
N ALA A 217 -10.31 -34.33 -6.89
CA ALA A 217 -10.94 -34.98 -8.04
C ALA A 217 -12.47 -35.01 -7.87
N GLY A 218 -13.20 -34.61 -8.90
CA GLY A 218 -14.66 -34.45 -8.91
C GLY A 218 -15.17 -33.15 -8.28
N ALA A 219 -14.27 -32.24 -7.86
CA ALA A 219 -14.68 -30.96 -7.28
C ALA A 219 -15.50 -30.12 -8.27
N THR A 220 -16.29 -29.21 -7.71
CA THR A 220 -17.08 -28.25 -8.51
C THR A 220 -16.34 -26.93 -8.66
N PHE A 221 -16.31 -26.39 -9.87
CA PHE A 221 -15.71 -25.09 -10.16
C PHE A 221 -16.75 -24.13 -10.74
N LEU A 222 -16.93 -22.98 -10.09
CA LEU A 222 -17.81 -21.89 -10.54
C LEU A 222 -16.97 -20.67 -10.95
N LEU A 223 -17.10 -20.20 -12.20
CA LEU A 223 -16.35 -19.07 -12.72
C LEU A 223 -17.28 -17.91 -13.12
N ASN A 224 -16.97 -16.71 -12.62
CA ASN A 224 -17.51 -15.48 -13.17
C ASN A 224 -16.80 -15.16 -14.50
N SER A 225 -17.52 -15.22 -15.61
CA SER A 225 -16.98 -15.16 -16.97
C SER A 225 -17.85 -14.26 -17.86
N PRO A 226 -17.25 -13.35 -18.67
CA PRO A 226 -17.99 -12.61 -19.69
C PRO A 226 -18.34 -13.48 -20.92
N TYR A 227 -17.88 -14.74 -20.95
CA TYR A 227 -18.12 -15.70 -22.04
C TYR A 227 -19.12 -16.77 -21.62
N SER A 228 -19.97 -17.20 -22.56
CA SER A 228 -20.95 -18.28 -22.38
C SER A 228 -20.31 -19.66 -22.18
N ALA A 229 -21.09 -20.67 -21.79
CA ALA A 229 -20.57 -22.04 -21.64
C ALA A 229 -20.04 -22.64 -22.96
N ALA A 230 -20.50 -22.15 -24.11
CA ALA A 230 -20.05 -22.58 -25.43
C ALA A 230 -18.69 -21.97 -25.83
N GLU A 231 -18.37 -20.78 -25.32
CA GLU A 231 -17.20 -20.00 -25.76
C GLU A 231 -16.07 -20.02 -24.74
N VAL A 232 -16.39 -20.19 -23.45
CA VAL A 232 -15.44 -20.01 -22.35
C VAL A 232 -14.25 -20.97 -22.45
N TRP A 233 -14.45 -22.19 -22.95
CA TRP A 233 -13.39 -23.20 -23.03
C TRP A 233 -12.16 -22.67 -23.79
N ASP A 234 -12.37 -22.03 -24.94
CA ASP A 234 -11.31 -21.48 -25.78
C ASP A 234 -10.63 -20.24 -25.17
N LYS A 235 -11.21 -19.69 -24.10
CA LYS A 235 -10.69 -18.53 -23.36
C LYS A 235 -9.98 -18.92 -22.06
N VAL A 236 -9.98 -20.19 -21.68
CA VAL A 236 -9.29 -20.71 -20.48
C VAL A 236 -7.87 -21.17 -20.87
N PRO A 237 -6.83 -20.81 -20.09
CA PRO A 237 -5.47 -21.30 -20.33
C PRO A 237 -5.36 -22.83 -20.33
N ILE A 238 -4.49 -23.37 -21.18
CA ILE A 238 -4.34 -24.82 -21.38
C ILE A 238 -3.94 -25.55 -20.10
N GLU A 239 -3.16 -24.92 -19.21
CA GLU A 239 -2.80 -25.49 -17.90
C GLU A 239 -4.05 -25.72 -17.03
N VAL A 240 -4.95 -24.73 -17.00
CA VAL A 240 -6.20 -24.80 -16.23
C VAL A 240 -7.16 -25.81 -16.87
N GLN A 241 -7.24 -25.86 -18.20
CA GLN A 241 -8.02 -26.88 -18.91
C GLN A 241 -7.56 -28.29 -18.54
N GLN A 242 -6.23 -28.51 -18.49
CA GLN A 242 -5.66 -29.81 -18.15
C GLN A 242 -6.04 -30.21 -16.72
N GLU A 243 -5.98 -29.29 -15.76
CA GLU A 243 -6.42 -29.55 -14.39
C GLU A 243 -7.92 -29.90 -14.30
N ILE A 244 -8.77 -29.19 -15.04
CA ILE A 244 -10.21 -29.47 -15.10
C ILE A 244 -10.46 -30.90 -15.60
N ILE A 245 -9.72 -31.34 -16.62
CA ILE A 245 -9.83 -32.69 -17.20
C ILE A 245 -9.30 -33.75 -16.23
N ASP A 246 -8.06 -33.61 -15.77
CA ASP A 246 -7.38 -34.61 -14.93
C ASP A 246 -8.12 -34.85 -13.62
N LYS A 247 -8.62 -33.77 -13.02
CA LYS A 247 -9.41 -33.82 -11.79
C LYS A 247 -10.89 -34.06 -12.04
N LYS A 248 -11.36 -34.21 -13.29
CA LYS A 248 -12.78 -34.44 -13.64
C LYS A 248 -13.71 -33.41 -12.99
N ILE A 249 -13.34 -32.15 -13.08
CA ILE A 249 -14.03 -31.03 -12.43
C ILE A 249 -15.42 -30.81 -13.03
N ASN A 250 -16.40 -30.56 -12.17
CA ASN A 250 -17.73 -30.10 -12.58
C ASN A 250 -17.69 -28.59 -12.81
N PHE A 251 -17.56 -28.16 -14.07
CA PHE A 251 -17.31 -26.76 -14.42
C PHE A 251 -18.60 -25.99 -14.78
N PHE A 252 -18.80 -24.83 -14.13
CA PHE A 252 -19.92 -23.91 -14.34
C PHE A 252 -19.43 -22.48 -14.57
N VAL A 253 -20.19 -21.72 -15.36
CA VAL A 253 -19.93 -20.29 -15.64
C VAL A 253 -21.16 -19.42 -15.41
N ILE A 254 -20.94 -18.15 -15.07
CA ILE A 254 -21.97 -17.11 -14.94
C ILE A 254 -21.38 -15.73 -15.29
N ASP A 255 -22.09 -14.92 -16.06
CA ASP A 255 -21.69 -13.54 -16.35
C ASP A 255 -22.26 -12.57 -15.30
N ALA A 256 -21.70 -12.62 -14.10
CA ALA A 256 -22.22 -11.86 -12.97
C ALA A 256 -22.00 -10.34 -13.13
N ILE A 257 -20.98 -9.92 -13.88
CA ILE A 257 -20.68 -8.50 -14.11
C ILE A 257 -21.75 -7.87 -14.99
N ARG A 258 -22.07 -8.48 -16.14
CA ARG A 258 -23.15 -7.99 -17.00
C ARG A 258 -24.48 -7.99 -16.28
N LEU A 259 -24.82 -9.09 -15.59
CA LEU A 259 -26.05 -9.18 -14.80
C LEU A 259 -26.14 -8.08 -13.73
N ALA A 260 -25.05 -7.79 -13.02
CA ALA A 260 -25.02 -6.71 -12.04
C ALA A 260 -25.17 -5.33 -12.69
N SER A 261 -24.54 -5.11 -13.85
CA SER A 261 -24.68 -3.87 -14.62
C SER A 261 -26.12 -3.64 -15.10
N ASP A 262 -26.73 -4.67 -15.70
CA ASP A 262 -28.11 -4.62 -16.22
C ASP A 262 -29.13 -4.32 -15.10
N LEU A 263 -28.86 -4.81 -13.88
CA LEU A 263 -29.66 -4.56 -12.68
C LEU A 263 -29.33 -3.24 -11.97
N GLY A 264 -28.37 -2.46 -12.47
CA GLY A 264 -27.93 -1.19 -11.87
C GLY A 264 -27.09 -1.32 -10.60
N LEU A 265 -26.56 -2.51 -10.31
CA LEU A 265 -25.66 -2.79 -9.17
C LEU A 265 -24.19 -2.44 -9.46
N GLY A 266 -23.87 -2.06 -10.70
CA GLY A 266 -22.51 -1.77 -11.15
C GLY A 266 -21.62 -3.00 -11.10
N ALA A 267 -20.41 -2.88 -10.55
CA ALA A 267 -19.46 -4.01 -10.45
C ALA A 267 -19.73 -4.98 -9.28
N ARG A 268 -20.87 -4.88 -8.57
CA ARG A 268 -21.15 -5.70 -7.39
C ARG A 268 -21.80 -7.03 -7.76
N ILE A 269 -21.00 -8.09 -7.76
CA ILE A 269 -21.42 -9.46 -8.14
C ILE A 269 -21.74 -10.37 -6.96
N ASN A 270 -21.50 -9.91 -5.73
CA ASN A 270 -21.48 -10.72 -4.52
C ASN A 270 -22.77 -11.51 -4.26
N THR A 271 -23.95 -10.89 -4.39
CA THR A 271 -25.24 -11.57 -4.18
C THR A 271 -25.49 -12.63 -5.25
N ILE A 272 -25.17 -12.34 -6.51
CA ILE A 272 -25.35 -13.26 -7.64
C ILE A 272 -24.50 -14.53 -7.43
N MET A 273 -23.21 -14.34 -7.13
CA MET A 273 -22.27 -15.44 -6.90
C MET A 273 -22.62 -16.25 -5.64
N GLN A 274 -23.06 -15.58 -4.57
CA GLN A 274 -23.51 -16.24 -3.34
C GLN A 274 -24.69 -17.18 -3.60
N THR A 275 -25.69 -16.71 -4.37
CA THR A 275 -26.87 -17.51 -4.68
C THR A 275 -26.53 -18.71 -5.57
N ALA A 276 -25.66 -18.53 -6.56
CA ALA A 276 -25.15 -19.64 -7.37
C ALA A 276 -24.44 -20.71 -6.52
N PHE A 277 -23.62 -20.29 -5.53
CA PHE A 277 -22.98 -21.22 -4.58
C PHE A 277 -24.00 -22.09 -3.82
N PHE A 278 -25.04 -21.50 -3.24
CA PHE A 278 -26.08 -22.27 -2.52
C PHE A 278 -26.81 -23.24 -3.44
N LYS A 279 -27.16 -22.80 -4.65
CA LYS A 279 -27.87 -23.65 -5.63
C LYS A 279 -27.03 -24.84 -6.10
N ILE A 280 -25.75 -24.61 -6.38
CA ILE A 280 -24.84 -25.63 -6.92
C ILE A 280 -24.44 -26.65 -5.84
N THR A 281 -24.12 -26.18 -4.64
CA THR A 281 -23.66 -27.07 -3.56
C THR A 281 -24.76 -27.84 -2.88
N ALA A 282 -26.01 -27.35 -2.94
CA ALA A 282 -27.17 -27.95 -2.27
C ALA A 282 -26.91 -28.25 -0.78
N ILE A 283 -26.09 -27.44 -0.10
CA ILE A 283 -25.82 -27.54 1.35
C ILE A 283 -27.11 -27.39 2.17
N LEU A 284 -28.07 -26.66 1.60
CA LEU A 284 -29.36 -26.33 2.19
C LEU A 284 -30.41 -26.38 1.07
N PRO A 285 -31.69 -26.74 1.35
CA PRO A 285 -32.76 -26.63 0.38
C PRO A 285 -32.79 -25.24 -0.27
N VAL A 286 -32.98 -25.18 -1.60
CA VAL A 286 -32.82 -23.94 -2.37
C VAL A 286 -33.80 -22.87 -1.90
N GLU A 287 -35.03 -23.26 -1.61
CA GLU A 287 -36.11 -22.39 -1.17
C GLU A 287 -35.78 -21.73 0.18
N GLU A 288 -35.26 -22.52 1.12
CA GLU A 288 -34.84 -22.03 2.43
C GLU A 288 -33.59 -21.13 2.32
N ALA A 289 -32.63 -21.47 1.45
CA ALA A 289 -31.45 -20.65 1.20
C ALA A 289 -31.83 -19.28 0.62
N VAL A 290 -32.73 -19.26 -0.38
CA VAL A 290 -33.24 -18.02 -0.99
C VAL A 290 -33.99 -17.17 0.03
N ALA A 291 -34.85 -17.78 0.86
CA ALA A 291 -35.56 -17.08 1.92
C ALA A 291 -34.59 -16.46 2.93
N ALA A 292 -33.57 -17.20 3.37
CA ALA A 292 -32.55 -16.71 4.29
C ALA A 292 -31.73 -15.55 3.69
N ILE A 293 -31.33 -15.64 2.42
CA ILE A 293 -30.61 -14.56 1.71
C ILE A 293 -31.50 -13.31 1.60
N LYS A 294 -32.76 -13.45 1.15
CA LYS A 294 -33.69 -12.32 1.03
C LYS A 294 -33.98 -11.68 2.39
N ASN A 295 -34.14 -12.47 3.45
CA ASN A 295 -34.27 -11.97 4.82
C ASN A 295 -33.02 -11.22 5.29
N SER A 296 -31.83 -11.71 4.97
CA SER A 296 -30.58 -11.02 5.28
C SER A 296 -30.47 -9.70 4.52
N ILE A 297 -30.83 -9.66 3.23
CA ILE A 297 -30.86 -8.44 2.42
C ILE A 297 -31.81 -7.42 3.06
N GLN A 298 -33.00 -7.83 3.52
CA GLN A 298 -33.94 -6.94 4.20
C GLN A 298 -33.35 -6.38 5.49
N LYS A 299 -32.70 -7.21 6.32
CA LYS A 299 -32.04 -6.76 7.56
C LYS A 299 -30.89 -5.78 7.28
N THR A 300 -30.08 -6.05 6.26
CA THR A 300 -28.88 -5.25 5.94
C THR A 300 -29.21 -3.96 5.18
N TYR A 301 -30.16 -4.01 4.25
CA TYR A 301 -30.45 -2.92 3.31
C TYR A 301 -31.83 -2.29 3.50
N GLY A 302 -32.66 -2.77 4.44
CA GLY A 302 -34.00 -2.24 4.72
C GLY A 302 -34.04 -0.73 4.93
N ARG A 303 -32.99 -0.17 5.52
CA ARG A 303 -32.86 1.28 5.79
C ARG A 303 -32.36 2.10 4.58
N LYS A 304 -31.93 1.46 3.49
CA LYS A 304 -31.45 2.12 2.26
C LYS A 304 -32.54 2.35 1.20
N GLY A 305 -33.78 1.97 1.50
CA GLY A 305 -34.96 2.19 0.66
C GLY A 305 -35.30 1.01 -0.26
N GLU A 306 -36.57 0.93 -0.64
CA GLU A 306 -37.17 -0.20 -1.37
C GLU A 306 -36.47 -0.51 -2.71
N ARG A 307 -36.04 0.53 -3.43
CA ARG A 307 -35.32 0.37 -4.70
C ARG A 307 -34.06 -0.50 -4.55
N VAL A 308 -33.26 -0.25 -3.51
CA VAL A 308 -32.02 -1.02 -3.28
C VAL A 308 -32.35 -2.46 -2.91
N ILE A 309 -33.42 -2.69 -2.14
CA ILE A 309 -33.87 -4.03 -1.76
C ILE A 309 -34.29 -4.82 -3.00
N GLN A 310 -35.16 -4.25 -3.84
CA GLN A 310 -35.65 -4.91 -5.06
C GLN A 310 -34.54 -5.22 -6.07
N MET A 311 -33.56 -4.31 -6.21
CA MET A 311 -32.37 -4.59 -7.03
C MET A 311 -31.60 -5.82 -6.50
N ASN A 312 -31.41 -5.94 -5.18
CA ASN A 312 -30.73 -7.09 -4.58
C ASN A 312 -31.57 -8.37 -4.66
N PHE A 313 -32.91 -8.29 -4.54
CA PHE A 313 -33.79 -9.45 -4.75
C PHE A 313 -33.73 -9.96 -6.18
N SER A 314 -33.73 -9.05 -7.16
CA SER A 314 -33.54 -9.39 -8.57
C SER A 314 -32.19 -10.05 -8.82
N ALA A 315 -31.13 -9.63 -8.09
CA ALA A 315 -29.82 -10.26 -8.15
C ALA A 315 -29.80 -11.70 -7.60
N VAL A 316 -30.57 -11.98 -6.55
CA VAL A 316 -30.78 -13.36 -6.06
C VAL A 316 -31.43 -14.20 -7.16
N ASP A 317 -32.50 -13.71 -7.76
CA ASP A 317 -33.22 -14.45 -8.80
C ASP A 317 -32.37 -14.65 -10.06
N ALA A 318 -31.51 -13.68 -10.40
CA ALA A 318 -30.52 -13.82 -11.47
C ALA A 318 -29.50 -14.92 -11.17
N GLY A 319 -28.94 -14.95 -9.94
CA GLY A 319 -27.96 -15.97 -9.52
C GLY A 319 -28.51 -17.40 -9.45
N LEU A 320 -29.84 -17.57 -9.31
CA LEU A 320 -30.48 -18.89 -9.32
C LEU A 320 -30.57 -19.52 -10.72
N ASN A 321 -30.69 -18.69 -11.75
CA ASN A 321 -31.19 -19.12 -13.06
C ASN A 321 -30.21 -18.91 -14.23
N ASN A 322 -29.11 -18.17 -14.03
CA ASN A 322 -28.24 -17.72 -15.13
C ASN A 322 -26.80 -18.28 -15.05
N PHE A 323 -26.62 -19.47 -14.46
CA PHE A 323 -25.35 -20.18 -14.57
C PHE A 323 -25.50 -21.42 -15.46
N GLU A 324 -24.45 -21.72 -16.22
CA GLU A 324 -24.45 -22.77 -17.24
C GLU A 324 -23.36 -23.79 -16.94
N LYS A 325 -23.64 -25.07 -17.19
CA LYS A 325 -22.65 -26.13 -17.09
C LYS A 325 -21.83 -26.19 -18.39
N VAL A 326 -20.51 -26.14 -18.27
CA VAL A 326 -19.60 -26.24 -19.41
C VAL A 326 -19.39 -27.71 -19.77
N ALA A 327 -19.52 -28.04 -21.06
CA ALA A 327 -19.17 -29.36 -21.56
C ALA A 327 -17.65 -29.49 -21.64
N VAL A 328 -17.04 -30.20 -20.69
CA VAL A 328 -15.59 -30.40 -20.62
C VAL A 328 -15.15 -31.44 -21.68
N PRO A 329 -14.30 -31.07 -22.65
CA PRO A 329 -13.76 -32.01 -23.63
C PRO A 329 -12.80 -33.04 -23.01
N ALA A 330 -12.52 -34.12 -23.75
CA ALA A 330 -11.59 -35.17 -23.28
C ALA A 330 -10.10 -34.76 -23.33
N LYS A 331 -9.76 -33.68 -24.05
CA LYS A 331 -8.39 -33.19 -24.21
C LYS A 331 -8.37 -31.66 -24.11
N ALA A 332 -7.31 -31.12 -23.54
CA ALA A 332 -7.05 -29.69 -23.56
C ALA A 332 -6.71 -29.23 -24.99
N SER A 333 -7.25 -28.08 -25.39
CA SER A 333 -7.16 -27.53 -26.75
C SER A 333 -6.92 -26.02 -26.79
N GLY A 334 -6.76 -25.38 -25.62
CA GLY A 334 -6.60 -23.93 -25.52
C GLY A 334 -5.32 -23.42 -26.18
N ALA A 335 -5.44 -22.28 -26.86
CA ALA A 335 -4.29 -21.55 -27.41
C ALA A 335 -3.62 -20.63 -26.37
N LEU A 336 -4.31 -20.35 -25.26
CA LEU A 336 -3.83 -19.46 -24.19
C LEU A 336 -3.01 -20.23 -23.16
N ARG A 337 -2.04 -19.53 -22.57
CA ARG A 337 -1.16 -20.03 -21.50
C ARG A 337 -1.31 -19.15 -20.27
N MET A 338 -1.11 -19.71 -19.09
CA MET A 338 -0.92 -18.87 -17.90
C MET A 338 0.29 -17.96 -18.09
N LYS A 339 0.14 -16.68 -17.73
CA LYS A 339 1.22 -15.70 -17.79
C LYS A 339 2.18 -15.93 -16.60
N PRO A 340 3.50 -15.78 -16.81
CA PRO A 340 4.43 -15.81 -15.70
C PRO A 340 4.12 -14.66 -14.72
N PRO A 341 4.34 -14.83 -13.40
CA PRO A 341 4.04 -13.79 -12.41
C PRO A 341 4.83 -12.50 -12.60
N VAL A 342 6.00 -12.59 -13.24
CA VAL A 342 6.87 -11.48 -13.64
C VAL A 342 7.48 -11.78 -15.02
N PRO A 343 7.87 -10.75 -15.80
CA PRO A 343 8.58 -10.93 -17.07
C PRO A 343 9.92 -11.68 -16.96
N GLU A 344 10.34 -12.35 -18.04
CA GLU A 344 11.62 -13.11 -18.08
C GLU A 344 12.87 -12.23 -17.96
N ASN A 345 12.77 -10.97 -18.41
CA ASN A 345 13.84 -9.97 -18.29
C ASN A 345 13.93 -9.34 -16.89
N ALA A 346 13.05 -9.72 -15.94
CA ALA A 346 13.12 -9.21 -14.57
C ALA A 346 14.45 -9.62 -13.87
N PRO A 347 14.94 -8.83 -12.90
CA PRO A 347 16.14 -9.16 -12.13
C PRO A 347 16.05 -10.52 -11.43
N GLU A 348 17.19 -11.16 -11.18
CA GLU A 348 17.23 -12.52 -10.62
C GLU A 348 16.46 -12.66 -9.30
N PHE A 349 16.63 -11.72 -8.36
CA PHE A 349 15.86 -11.70 -7.12
C PHE A 349 14.35 -11.62 -7.38
N VAL A 350 13.94 -10.81 -8.36
CA VAL A 350 12.52 -10.66 -8.71
C VAL A 350 11.97 -11.97 -9.29
N LYS A 351 12.71 -12.65 -10.16
CA LYS A 351 12.30 -13.93 -10.77
C LYS A 351 12.27 -15.08 -9.78
N ASN A 352 13.29 -15.19 -8.94
CA ASN A 352 13.49 -16.36 -8.10
C ASN A 352 12.78 -16.26 -6.74
N VAL A 353 12.60 -15.04 -6.23
CA VAL A 353 12.03 -14.75 -4.91
C VAL A 353 10.68 -14.05 -5.04
N THR A 354 10.65 -12.84 -5.58
CA THR A 354 9.42 -12.02 -5.66
C THR A 354 8.30 -12.73 -6.43
N ALA A 355 8.60 -13.32 -7.58
CA ALA A 355 7.62 -14.02 -8.42
C ALA A 355 6.98 -15.22 -7.69
N LYS A 356 7.76 -15.97 -6.91
CA LYS A 356 7.24 -17.08 -6.10
C LYS A 356 6.26 -16.58 -5.05
N ILE A 357 6.57 -15.47 -4.37
CA ILE A 357 5.67 -14.85 -3.39
C ILE A 357 4.40 -14.34 -4.07
N ILE A 358 4.50 -13.62 -5.19
CA ILE A 358 3.35 -13.12 -5.98
C ILE A 358 2.43 -14.28 -6.42
N SER A 359 3.00 -15.42 -6.80
CA SER A 359 2.25 -16.61 -7.22
C SER A 359 1.57 -17.39 -6.07
N GLY A 360 1.67 -16.92 -4.83
CA GLY A 360 1.15 -17.62 -3.65
C GLY A 360 1.98 -18.83 -3.21
N LYS A 361 3.23 -18.94 -3.69
CA LYS A 361 4.16 -20.05 -3.40
C LYS A 361 5.35 -19.59 -2.53
N GLY A 362 5.18 -18.51 -1.78
CA GLY A 362 6.20 -17.94 -0.90
C GLY A 362 6.70 -18.91 0.18
N ASP A 363 5.82 -19.76 0.74
CA ASP A 363 6.18 -20.78 1.75
C ASP A 363 7.07 -21.92 1.21
N GLN A 364 7.41 -21.90 -0.09
CA GLN A 364 8.36 -22.83 -0.70
C GLN A 364 9.76 -22.22 -0.83
N LEU A 365 9.94 -20.94 -0.48
CA LEU A 365 11.24 -20.30 -0.48
C LEU A 365 12.07 -20.81 0.72
N PRO A 366 13.33 -21.19 0.49
CA PRO A 366 14.24 -21.53 1.57
C PRO A 366 14.73 -20.28 2.31
N VAL A 367 15.28 -20.47 3.51
CA VAL A 367 15.87 -19.40 4.32
C VAL A 367 16.98 -18.67 3.55
N SER A 368 17.80 -19.40 2.77
CA SER A 368 18.88 -18.82 1.95
C SER A 368 18.40 -17.84 0.88
N ALA A 369 17.13 -17.88 0.48
CA ALA A 369 16.57 -16.98 -0.52
C ALA A 369 16.19 -15.61 0.05
N MET A 370 16.09 -15.46 1.37
CA MET A 370 15.69 -14.23 2.03
C MET A 370 16.92 -13.42 2.48
N PRO A 371 16.92 -12.09 2.33
CA PRO A 371 17.98 -11.23 2.88
C PRO A 371 17.99 -11.32 4.41
N CYS A 372 19.18 -11.42 5.01
CA CYS A 372 19.32 -11.63 6.47
C CYS A 372 18.88 -10.43 7.33
N ASP A 373 18.85 -9.24 6.74
CA ASP A 373 18.45 -7.97 7.36
C ASP A 373 17.05 -7.50 6.91
N GLY A 374 16.39 -8.25 6.02
CA GLY A 374 15.09 -7.86 5.46
C GLY A 374 15.14 -6.78 4.38
N THR A 375 16.32 -6.43 3.84
CA THR A 375 16.45 -5.41 2.79
C THR A 375 16.00 -5.94 1.42
N PHE A 376 14.95 -5.35 0.85
CA PHE A 376 14.42 -5.72 -0.48
C PHE A 376 14.81 -4.69 -1.56
N PRO A 377 14.95 -5.12 -2.83
CA PRO A 377 15.20 -4.20 -3.93
C PRO A 377 14.02 -3.24 -4.15
N THR A 378 14.34 -2.03 -4.59
CA THR A 378 13.39 -1.00 -5.04
C THR A 378 12.98 -1.21 -6.50
N GLY A 379 11.86 -0.63 -6.92
CA GLY A 379 11.39 -0.59 -8.30
C GLY A 379 10.83 -1.93 -8.79
N THR A 380 10.22 -2.71 -7.90
CA THR A 380 9.77 -4.07 -8.23
C THR A 380 8.30 -4.18 -8.60
N THR A 381 7.47 -3.17 -8.31
CA THR A 381 6.06 -3.14 -8.73
C THR A 381 5.88 -3.10 -10.25
N MET A 382 6.85 -2.54 -10.99
CA MET A 382 6.81 -2.47 -12.45
C MET A 382 6.74 -3.86 -13.14
N PHE A 383 7.16 -4.91 -12.45
CA PHE A 383 7.15 -6.28 -12.96
C PHE A 383 5.85 -7.04 -12.67
N GLU A 384 4.95 -6.49 -11.83
CA GLU A 384 3.76 -7.21 -11.38
C GLU A 384 2.62 -7.23 -12.42
N LYS A 385 2.45 -6.13 -13.17
CA LYS A 385 1.44 -5.99 -14.25
C LYS A 385 0.07 -6.55 -13.85
N ARG A 386 -0.49 -5.99 -12.77
CA ARG A 386 -1.61 -6.54 -11.98
C ARG A 386 -2.88 -6.80 -12.76
N ASN A 387 -3.13 -6.04 -13.82
CA ASN A 387 -4.26 -6.16 -14.75
C ASN A 387 -5.63 -6.27 -14.04
N ILE A 388 -5.98 -5.24 -13.29
CA ILE A 388 -7.18 -5.24 -12.42
C ILE A 388 -8.26 -4.23 -12.83
N ALA A 389 -7.97 -3.33 -13.76
CA ALA A 389 -8.93 -2.34 -14.23
C ALA A 389 -10.00 -2.98 -15.11
N VAL A 390 -11.26 -2.59 -14.91
CA VAL A 390 -12.34 -2.91 -15.88
C VAL A 390 -12.22 -1.97 -17.09
N ASP A 391 -12.07 -0.67 -16.81
CA ASP A 391 -11.89 0.38 -17.80
C ASP A 391 -10.56 1.12 -17.58
N ILE A 392 -9.96 1.62 -18.66
CA ILE A 392 -8.74 2.43 -18.64
C ILE A 392 -8.92 3.76 -19.37
N PRO A 393 -8.13 4.80 -19.03
CA PRO A 393 -8.20 6.09 -19.73
C PRO A 393 -7.58 5.99 -21.14
N VAL A 394 -8.30 6.51 -22.13
CA VAL A 394 -7.89 6.64 -23.53
C VAL A 394 -7.65 8.12 -23.85
N TRP A 395 -6.50 8.41 -24.46
CA TRP A 395 -6.11 9.76 -24.87
C TRP A 395 -6.63 10.12 -26.27
N LEU A 396 -7.15 11.35 -26.38
CA LEU A 396 -7.59 12.00 -27.62
C LEU A 396 -6.70 13.22 -27.91
N PRO A 397 -5.74 13.11 -28.85
CA PRO A 397 -4.72 14.13 -29.06
C PRO A 397 -5.26 15.48 -29.58
N ASP A 398 -6.31 15.45 -30.40
CA ASP A 398 -7.00 16.59 -31.00
C ASP A 398 -7.61 17.54 -29.94
N VAL A 399 -8.17 16.97 -28.88
CA VAL A 399 -8.80 17.73 -27.78
C VAL A 399 -7.78 18.16 -26.71
N CYS A 400 -6.62 17.50 -26.65
CA CYS A 400 -5.66 17.67 -25.56
C CYS A 400 -4.96 19.03 -25.56
N ILE A 401 -4.97 19.71 -24.39
CA ILE A 401 -4.23 20.96 -24.18
C ILE A 401 -2.82 20.77 -23.59
N GLN A 402 -2.38 19.53 -23.40
CA GLN A 402 -1.02 19.16 -22.94
C GLN A 402 -0.62 19.79 -21.59
N CYS A 403 -1.54 19.80 -20.63
CA CYS A 403 -1.34 20.43 -19.31
C CYS A 403 -0.65 19.52 -18.27
N GLY A 404 -0.62 18.20 -18.48
CA GLY A 404 -0.04 17.23 -17.54
C GLY A 404 -0.88 16.90 -16.30
N GLN A 405 -2.07 17.52 -16.11
CA GLN A 405 -2.89 17.32 -14.90
C GLN A 405 -3.34 15.86 -14.72
N CYS A 406 -3.57 15.13 -15.82
CA CYS A 406 -3.92 13.71 -15.79
C CYS A 406 -2.81 12.84 -15.16
N SER A 407 -1.54 13.14 -15.45
CA SER A 407 -0.39 12.49 -14.83
C SER A 407 -0.17 12.95 -13.39
N TYR A 408 -0.37 14.25 -13.14
CA TYR A 408 -0.23 14.88 -11.83
C TYR A 408 -1.11 14.21 -10.77
N VAL A 409 -2.40 14.00 -11.06
CA VAL A 409 -3.37 13.45 -10.12
C VAL A 409 -3.38 11.92 -10.07
N CYS A 410 -2.65 11.24 -10.95
CA CYS A 410 -2.67 9.78 -11.02
C CYS A 410 -2.07 9.17 -9.74
N PRO A 411 -2.85 8.42 -8.94
CA PRO A 411 -2.37 7.86 -7.68
C PRO A 411 -1.40 6.68 -7.86
N HIS A 412 -1.26 6.14 -9.07
CA HIS A 412 -0.44 4.97 -9.35
C HIS A 412 0.66 5.23 -10.38
N GLY A 413 0.78 6.46 -10.90
CA GLY A 413 1.79 6.78 -11.92
C GLY A 413 1.58 6.05 -13.26
N THR A 414 0.34 5.64 -13.56
CA THR A 414 -0.03 4.81 -14.73
C THR A 414 -0.41 5.61 -15.97
N ILE A 415 -0.39 6.94 -15.91
CA ILE A 415 -0.56 7.82 -17.05
C ILE A 415 0.53 8.88 -17.01
N ARG A 416 1.33 8.97 -18.05
CA ARG A 416 2.55 9.80 -18.12
C ARG A 416 2.58 10.63 -19.37
N ILE A 417 3.42 11.66 -19.35
CA ILE A 417 3.61 12.56 -20.48
C ILE A 417 5.09 12.66 -20.84
N LYS A 418 5.39 12.79 -22.14
CA LYS A 418 6.72 13.16 -22.64
C LYS A 418 6.57 14.16 -23.78
N ALA A 419 7.50 15.09 -23.87
CA ALA A 419 7.81 15.85 -25.07
C ALA A 419 9.18 15.40 -25.61
N TYR A 420 9.26 15.08 -26.91
CA TYR A 420 10.46 14.45 -27.51
C TYR A 420 10.63 14.82 -28.99
N ASN A 421 11.81 14.55 -29.55
CA ASN A 421 12.13 14.83 -30.95
C ASN A 421 11.29 13.94 -31.89
N PRO A 422 10.73 14.44 -33.01
CA PRO A 422 10.01 13.60 -33.97
C PRO A 422 10.77 12.36 -34.46
N ALA A 423 12.11 12.39 -34.49
CA ALA A 423 12.95 11.25 -34.87
C ALA A 423 12.74 10.01 -33.98
N GLU A 424 12.33 10.20 -32.73
CA GLU A 424 12.04 9.07 -31.81
C GLU A 424 10.81 8.25 -32.25
N LEU A 425 10.03 8.70 -33.24
CA LEU A 425 8.84 8.00 -33.75
C LEU A 425 9.12 7.02 -34.90
N GLU A 426 10.36 6.90 -35.39
CA GLU A 426 10.67 6.05 -36.56
C GLU A 426 10.21 4.60 -36.39
N ASN A 427 10.28 4.05 -35.17
CA ASN A 427 9.89 2.68 -34.83
C ASN A 427 8.61 2.62 -33.96
N ALA A 428 7.79 3.66 -33.97
CA ALA A 428 6.58 3.69 -33.16
C ALA A 428 5.57 2.61 -33.63
N PRO A 429 4.92 1.87 -32.70
CA PRO A 429 3.84 0.97 -33.05
C PRO A 429 2.73 1.68 -33.84
N GLY A 430 2.05 0.97 -34.75
CA GLY A 430 1.01 1.57 -35.60
C GLY A 430 -0.17 2.19 -34.82
N THR A 431 -0.36 1.77 -33.56
CA THR A 431 -1.37 2.28 -32.63
C THR A 431 -0.86 3.42 -31.73
N PHE A 432 0.43 3.75 -31.79
CA PHE A 432 1.04 4.75 -30.92
C PHE A 432 0.60 6.16 -31.32
N LYS A 433 -0.01 6.88 -30.38
CA LYS A 433 -0.53 8.22 -30.61
C LYS A 433 0.52 9.28 -30.25
N SER A 434 0.61 10.32 -31.06
CA SER A 434 1.38 11.53 -30.78
C SER A 434 0.68 12.78 -31.32
N ALA A 435 1.03 13.96 -30.80
CA ALA A 435 0.59 15.26 -31.30
C ALA A 435 1.75 16.26 -31.33
N GLU A 436 1.62 17.32 -32.12
CA GLU A 436 2.55 18.46 -32.06
C GLU A 436 2.56 19.08 -30.66
N ALA A 437 3.74 19.33 -30.10
CA ALA A 437 3.85 19.99 -28.81
C ALA A 437 3.41 21.45 -28.90
N LYS A 438 2.47 21.85 -28.04
CA LYS A 438 1.80 23.16 -28.06
C LYS A 438 2.52 24.24 -27.22
N THR A 439 3.52 23.87 -26.43
CA THR A 439 4.27 24.82 -25.58
C THR A 439 5.47 25.37 -26.34
N LYS A 440 5.70 26.70 -26.25
CA LYS A 440 6.76 27.42 -26.99
C LYS A 440 8.15 26.77 -26.87
N ASN A 441 8.53 26.31 -25.68
CA ASN A 441 9.83 25.66 -25.44
C ASN A 441 9.98 24.28 -26.11
N PHE A 442 8.89 23.71 -26.64
CA PHE A 442 8.87 22.42 -27.33
C PHE A 442 8.56 22.57 -28.83
N THR A 443 8.82 23.74 -29.42
CA THR A 443 8.55 23.98 -30.84
C THR A 443 9.29 22.96 -31.70
N GLY A 444 8.57 22.27 -32.59
CA GLY A 444 9.12 21.20 -33.44
C GLY A 444 9.21 19.82 -32.78
N MET A 445 8.77 19.69 -31.52
CA MET A 445 8.73 18.42 -30.80
C MET A 445 7.35 17.76 -30.87
N LYS A 446 7.31 16.45 -30.62
CA LYS A 446 6.08 15.68 -30.41
C LYS A 446 5.77 15.60 -28.92
N PHE A 447 4.50 15.35 -28.62
CA PHE A 447 3.98 15.17 -27.28
C PHE A 447 3.04 13.97 -27.25
N THR A 448 3.19 13.12 -26.22
CA THR A 448 2.32 11.95 -26.00
C THR A 448 1.83 11.93 -24.56
N VAL A 449 0.58 11.51 -24.37
CA VAL A 449 0.05 11.03 -23.09
C VAL A 449 -0.17 9.52 -23.22
N GLN A 450 0.61 8.72 -22.51
CA GLN A 450 0.54 7.26 -22.59
C GLN A 450 0.05 6.66 -21.27
N VAL A 451 -0.75 5.60 -21.36
CA VAL A 451 -1.27 4.84 -20.21
C VAL A 451 -0.55 3.49 -20.10
N ALA A 452 -0.29 3.04 -18.88
CA ALA A 452 0.12 1.67 -18.56
C ALA A 452 -1.15 0.84 -18.33
N PRO A 453 -1.63 0.06 -19.33
CA PRO A 453 -2.95 -0.58 -19.24
C PRO A 453 -3.02 -1.61 -18.11
N GLU A 454 -1.95 -2.40 -17.93
CA GLU A 454 -1.91 -3.48 -16.95
C GLU A 454 -1.64 -3.01 -15.51
N ASP A 455 -1.21 -1.77 -15.30
CA ASP A 455 -0.99 -1.22 -13.96
C ASP A 455 -2.08 -0.22 -13.53
N CYS A 456 -2.90 0.24 -14.49
CA CYS A 456 -4.03 1.12 -14.22
C CYS A 456 -5.04 0.44 -13.27
N THR A 457 -5.60 1.23 -12.36
CA THR A 457 -6.62 0.78 -11.39
C THR A 457 -8.04 1.25 -11.75
N GLY A 458 -8.20 1.92 -12.89
CA GLY A 458 -9.51 2.36 -13.40
C GLY A 458 -10.20 3.47 -12.57
N CYS A 459 -9.47 4.20 -11.72
CA CYS A 459 -10.08 5.14 -10.77
C CYS A 459 -10.81 6.35 -11.39
N GLY A 460 -10.49 6.70 -12.64
CA GLY A 460 -11.10 7.83 -13.36
C GLY A 460 -10.63 9.23 -12.95
N LEU A 461 -9.76 9.40 -11.94
CA LEU A 461 -9.30 10.73 -11.48
C LEU A 461 -8.66 11.55 -12.60
N CYS A 462 -7.91 10.91 -13.51
CA CYS A 462 -7.29 11.58 -14.64
C CYS A 462 -8.30 12.13 -15.66
N VAL A 463 -9.48 11.50 -15.80
CA VAL A 463 -10.60 11.95 -16.63
C VAL A 463 -11.34 13.09 -15.95
N GLU A 464 -11.55 12.98 -14.63
CA GLU A 464 -12.22 14.01 -13.83
C GLU A 464 -11.41 15.30 -13.78
N ALA A 465 -10.11 15.19 -13.54
CA ALA A 465 -9.19 16.33 -13.52
C ALA A 465 -8.93 16.94 -14.92
N CYS A 466 -9.34 16.28 -16.01
CA CYS A 466 -9.00 16.73 -17.36
C CYS A 466 -9.73 18.05 -17.73
N PRO A 467 -9.01 19.16 -17.95
CA PRO A 467 -9.62 20.42 -18.38
C PRO A 467 -9.82 20.50 -19.90
N GLY A 468 -9.22 19.58 -20.67
CA GLY A 468 -9.35 19.53 -22.12
C GLY A 468 -10.71 18.95 -22.51
N GLN A 469 -11.59 19.79 -23.05
CA GLN A 469 -12.93 19.39 -23.49
C GLN A 469 -13.16 19.89 -24.90
N GLU A 470 -13.72 19.03 -25.74
CA GLU A 470 -14.20 19.42 -27.05
C GLU A 470 -15.40 20.34 -26.89
N LYS A 471 -15.43 21.39 -27.70
CA LYS A 471 -16.51 22.38 -27.71
C LYS A 471 -17.17 22.40 -29.07
N ASP A 472 -18.49 22.49 -29.09
CA ASP A 472 -19.25 22.67 -30.31
C ASP A 472 -19.08 24.10 -30.89
N ALA A 473 -19.76 24.38 -32.01
CA ALA A 473 -19.74 25.69 -32.65
C ALA A 473 -20.24 26.83 -31.73
N ASN A 474 -21.05 26.52 -30.72
CA ASN A 474 -21.60 27.45 -29.73
C ASN A 474 -20.72 27.54 -28.46
N LYS A 475 -19.51 26.96 -28.48
CA LYS A 475 -18.55 26.89 -27.38
C LYS A 475 -19.05 26.09 -26.16
N GLN A 476 -20.05 25.23 -26.32
CA GLN A 476 -20.55 24.35 -25.27
C GLN A 476 -19.80 23.00 -25.28
N PRO A 477 -19.53 22.39 -24.11
CA PRO A 477 -18.89 21.08 -24.05
C PRO A 477 -19.73 20.00 -24.73
N THR A 478 -19.12 19.20 -25.62
CA THR A 478 -19.80 18.08 -26.30
C THR A 478 -19.91 16.83 -25.41
N GLY A 479 -19.25 16.84 -24.26
CA GLY A 479 -19.08 15.67 -23.39
C GLY A 479 -17.81 14.86 -23.70
N ARG A 480 -17.20 15.05 -24.87
CA ARG A 480 -15.92 14.42 -25.27
C ARG A 480 -14.76 15.16 -24.62
N LYS A 481 -14.03 14.49 -23.72
CA LYS A 481 -12.83 15.04 -23.05
C LYS A 481 -11.54 14.60 -23.76
N ALA A 482 -10.41 15.21 -23.44
CA ALA A 482 -9.11 14.75 -23.96
C ALA A 482 -8.66 13.40 -23.38
N ILE A 483 -9.22 12.98 -22.25
CA ILE A 483 -9.03 11.66 -21.64
C ILE A 483 -10.42 11.11 -21.30
N ASN A 484 -10.73 9.88 -21.70
CA ASN A 484 -12.04 9.23 -21.45
C ASN A 484 -11.84 7.79 -21.00
N MET A 485 -12.77 7.22 -20.22
CA MET A 485 -12.71 5.80 -19.86
C MET A 485 -13.22 4.92 -21.00
N ALA A 486 -12.58 3.77 -21.24
CA ALA A 486 -13.04 2.74 -22.16
C ALA A 486 -12.71 1.33 -21.63
N PRO A 487 -13.45 0.28 -22.06
CA PRO A 487 -13.17 -1.10 -21.65
C PRO A 487 -11.72 -1.50 -21.93
N GLN A 488 -11.07 -2.12 -20.95
CA GLN A 488 -9.64 -2.45 -21.04
C GLN A 488 -9.35 -3.57 -22.03
N VAL A 489 -10.15 -4.64 -22.02
CA VAL A 489 -9.84 -5.91 -22.71
C VAL A 489 -9.45 -5.73 -24.19
N PRO A 490 -10.20 -4.95 -25.02
CA PRO A 490 -9.85 -4.76 -26.43
C PRO A 490 -8.61 -3.88 -26.66
N LEU A 491 -8.17 -3.13 -25.64
CA LEU A 491 -7.08 -2.16 -25.74
C LEU A 491 -5.78 -2.66 -25.11
N ARG A 492 -5.85 -3.65 -24.21
CA ARG A 492 -4.75 -4.08 -23.34
C ARG A 492 -3.45 -4.38 -24.10
N GLU A 493 -3.53 -5.17 -25.16
CA GLU A 493 -2.32 -5.64 -25.88
C GLU A 493 -1.65 -4.48 -26.63
N ALA A 494 -2.40 -3.74 -27.45
CA ALA A 494 -1.87 -2.60 -28.19
C ALA A 494 -1.34 -1.49 -27.26
N GLU A 495 -2.05 -1.20 -26.16
CA GLU A 495 -1.58 -0.17 -25.21
C GLU A 495 -0.40 -0.64 -24.35
N ALA A 496 -0.18 -1.96 -24.20
CA ALA A 496 1.01 -2.50 -23.53
C ALA A 496 2.24 -2.30 -24.41
N GLU A 497 2.13 -2.62 -25.71
CA GLU A 497 3.18 -2.33 -26.69
C GLU A 497 3.48 -0.83 -26.79
N ASN A 498 2.44 0.01 -26.84
CA ASN A 498 2.59 1.47 -26.81
C ASN A 498 3.26 1.96 -25.52
N TRP A 499 2.97 1.35 -24.37
CA TRP A 499 3.55 1.69 -23.08
C TRP A 499 5.05 1.36 -23.04
N ASP A 500 5.44 0.18 -23.51
CA ASP A 500 6.84 -0.23 -23.56
C ASP A 500 7.64 0.70 -24.49
N PHE A 501 7.11 0.99 -25.68
CA PHE A 501 7.70 1.97 -26.58
C PHE A 501 7.82 3.37 -25.94
N PHE A 502 6.81 3.82 -25.20
CA PHE A 502 6.86 5.10 -24.49
C PHE A 502 7.96 5.15 -23.40
N LEU A 503 8.24 4.03 -22.75
CA LEU A 503 9.33 3.95 -21.77
C LEU A 503 10.70 4.08 -22.45
N ASP A 504 10.87 3.57 -23.67
CA ASP A 504 12.11 3.65 -24.44
C ASP A 504 12.41 5.05 -25.00
N ILE A 505 11.39 5.89 -25.22
CA ILE A 505 11.58 7.28 -25.63
C ILE A 505 12.42 8.02 -24.56
N PRO A 506 13.47 8.78 -24.93
CA PRO A 506 14.24 9.58 -23.98
C PRO A 506 13.38 10.52 -23.13
N GLU A 507 13.78 10.71 -21.87
CA GLU A 507 13.13 11.68 -20.99
C GLU A 507 13.24 13.11 -21.56
N THR A 508 12.21 13.93 -21.35
CA THR A 508 12.21 15.32 -21.84
C THR A 508 13.38 16.09 -21.24
N ASP A 509 14.09 16.86 -22.06
CA ASP A 509 15.24 17.66 -21.62
C ASP A 509 14.85 18.60 -20.46
N PRO A 510 15.48 18.49 -19.27
CA PRO A 510 15.17 19.29 -18.10
C PRO A 510 15.42 20.77 -18.28
N THR A 511 16.22 21.19 -19.26
CA THR A 511 16.46 22.61 -19.57
C THR A 511 15.25 23.29 -20.24
N LEU A 512 14.30 22.51 -20.75
CA LEU A 512 13.15 23.01 -21.51
C LEU A 512 11.91 23.29 -20.64
N TYR A 513 11.91 22.88 -19.37
CA TYR A 513 10.77 23.07 -18.46
C TYR A 513 11.18 23.53 -17.07
N ASN A 514 10.23 24.17 -16.38
CA ASN A 514 10.38 24.51 -14.97
C ASN A 514 9.81 23.38 -14.10
N LEU A 515 10.67 22.71 -13.33
CA LEU A 515 10.30 21.62 -12.42
C LEU A 515 9.24 22.06 -11.39
N ALA A 516 9.26 23.31 -10.94
CA ALA A 516 8.31 23.88 -9.97
C ALA A 516 6.93 24.23 -10.58
N SER A 517 6.65 23.82 -11.82
CA SER A 517 5.34 23.97 -12.46
C SER A 517 4.58 22.64 -12.49
N ILE A 518 3.24 22.69 -12.59
CA ILE A 518 2.42 21.47 -12.71
C ILE A 518 2.90 20.63 -13.91
N LYS A 519 3.02 21.22 -15.10
CA LYS A 519 3.45 20.49 -16.30
C LYS A 519 4.89 19.97 -16.17
N GLY A 520 5.84 20.82 -15.73
CA GLY A 520 7.24 20.44 -15.61
C GLY A 520 7.48 19.32 -14.59
N SER A 521 6.78 19.35 -13.46
CA SER A 521 6.83 18.26 -12.46
C SER A 521 6.35 16.90 -13.02
N GLN A 522 5.65 16.88 -14.15
CA GLN A 522 5.15 15.66 -14.79
C GLN A 522 5.91 15.25 -16.05
N LEU A 523 6.88 16.06 -16.49
CA LEU A 523 7.82 15.73 -17.57
C LEU A 523 9.06 15.00 -17.06
N VAL A 524 9.23 14.90 -15.74
CA VAL A 524 10.23 14.05 -15.08
C VAL A 524 9.69 12.64 -14.81
N PRO A 525 10.57 11.63 -14.80
CA PRO A 525 10.21 10.27 -14.38
C PRO A 525 9.50 10.23 -13.03
N ALA A 526 8.43 9.45 -12.94
CA ALA A 526 7.79 9.15 -11.66
C ALA A 526 8.64 8.11 -10.91
N LEU A 527 9.21 8.48 -9.77
CA LEU A 527 10.01 7.58 -8.93
C LEU A 527 9.20 6.88 -7.82
N PHE A 528 7.87 6.94 -7.93
CA PHE A 528 6.92 6.18 -7.13
C PHE A 528 5.77 5.73 -8.05
N GLU A 529 5.68 4.44 -8.32
CA GLU A 529 4.80 3.88 -9.34
C GLU A 529 4.14 2.57 -8.92
N PHE A 530 2.90 2.36 -9.39
CA PHE A 530 2.17 1.08 -9.31
C PHE A 530 1.99 0.52 -7.89
N SER A 531 1.86 1.40 -6.90
CA SER A 531 1.72 1.00 -5.49
C SER A 531 0.47 0.17 -5.20
N GLY A 532 0.48 -0.53 -4.06
CA GLY A 532 -0.66 -1.31 -3.56
C GLY A 532 -1.82 -0.48 -2.98
N ALA A 533 -1.83 0.84 -3.19
CA ALA A 533 -2.84 1.75 -2.66
C ALA A 533 -4.22 1.55 -3.31
N CYS A 534 -5.27 2.06 -2.65
CA CYS A 534 -6.64 2.01 -3.17
C CYS A 534 -6.76 2.66 -4.56
N SER A 535 -7.70 2.17 -5.38
CA SER A 535 -8.10 2.88 -6.61
C SER A 535 -8.61 4.28 -6.25
N GLY A 536 -7.95 5.31 -6.78
CA GLY A 536 -8.24 6.70 -6.44
C GLY A 536 -7.70 7.17 -5.09
N CYS A 537 -6.65 6.57 -4.53
CA CYS A 537 -6.08 6.99 -3.24
C CYS A 537 -5.68 8.47 -3.21
N GLY A 538 -6.06 9.20 -2.15
CA GLY A 538 -5.71 10.61 -1.97
C GLY A 538 -4.33 10.89 -1.40
N GLU A 539 -3.59 9.87 -0.95
CA GLU A 539 -2.25 10.03 -0.37
C GLU A 539 -1.14 9.99 -1.44
N THR A 540 -1.19 8.99 -2.33
CA THR A 540 -0.09 8.67 -3.25
C THR A 540 0.23 9.73 -4.31
N PRO A 541 -0.70 10.59 -4.81
CA PRO A 541 -0.32 11.69 -5.69
C PRO A 541 0.69 12.66 -5.05
N TYR A 542 0.62 12.88 -3.73
CA TYR A 542 1.58 13.71 -3.02
C TYR A 542 2.95 13.04 -2.91
N VAL A 543 2.99 11.73 -2.60
CA VAL A 543 4.24 10.96 -2.54
C VAL A 543 4.89 10.89 -3.93
N LYS A 544 4.11 10.63 -4.99
CA LYS A 544 4.61 10.66 -6.37
C LYS A 544 5.23 12.01 -6.71
N LEU A 545 4.54 13.11 -6.41
CA LEU A 545 5.05 14.46 -6.63
C LEU A 545 6.34 14.71 -5.84
N LEU A 546 6.39 14.31 -4.56
CA LEU A 546 7.61 14.41 -3.74
C LEU A 546 8.80 13.72 -4.42
N THR A 547 8.60 12.51 -4.92
CA THR A 547 9.67 11.75 -5.60
C THR A 547 10.04 12.34 -6.97
N GLN A 548 9.11 12.99 -7.68
CA GLN A 548 9.40 13.70 -8.93
C GLN A 548 10.24 14.97 -8.69
N LEU A 549 10.04 15.64 -7.55
CA LEU A 549 10.77 16.87 -7.23
C LEU A 549 12.17 16.60 -6.66
N PHE A 550 12.35 15.56 -5.83
CA PHE A 550 13.59 15.36 -5.06
C PHE A 550 14.11 13.91 -5.04
N GLY A 551 13.48 12.99 -5.76
CA GLY A 551 13.67 11.55 -5.59
C GLY A 551 15.08 11.03 -5.90
N ASP A 552 15.88 11.77 -6.67
CA ASP A 552 17.28 11.48 -6.98
C ASP A 552 18.24 11.64 -5.79
N ARG A 553 17.77 12.24 -4.68
CA ARG A 553 18.54 12.47 -3.44
C ARG A 553 17.70 12.32 -2.17
N LEU A 554 16.56 11.64 -2.28
CA LEU A 554 15.54 11.54 -1.23
C LEU A 554 15.82 10.38 -0.26
N LEU A 555 15.82 10.66 1.04
CA LEU A 555 15.78 9.68 2.12
C LEU A 555 14.44 9.81 2.84
N ILE A 556 13.69 8.70 2.94
CA ILE A 556 12.36 8.65 3.56
C ILE A 556 12.42 7.79 4.82
N GLY A 557 12.22 8.42 5.97
CA GLY A 557 11.72 7.75 7.16
C GLY A 557 10.20 7.73 7.10
N ASN A 558 9.59 6.54 7.09
CA ASN A 558 8.14 6.40 6.92
C ASN A 558 7.50 5.84 8.18
N ALA A 559 6.45 6.49 8.69
CA ALA A 559 5.67 5.98 9.82
C ALA A 559 4.84 4.77 9.39
N THR A 560 4.60 3.85 10.31
CA THR A 560 3.67 2.74 10.06
C THR A 560 2.25 3.26 9.81
N GLY A 561 1.64 2.86 8.71
CA GLY A 561 0.31 3.35 8.30
C GLY A 561 0.01 2.99 6.85
N CYS A 562 -0.98 3.63 6.22
CA CYS A 562 -1.25 3.41 4.79
C CYS A 562 0.01 3.57 3.95
N SER A 563 0.79 4.63 4.22
CA SER A 563 1.99 4.97 3.48
C SER A 563 3.10 3.93 3.57
N SER A 564 3.25 3.22 4.69
CA SER A 564 4.18 2.10 4.76
C SER A 564 3.64 0.84 4.08
N ILE A 565 2.33 0.60 4.15
CA ILE A 565 1.70 -0.54 3.49
C ILE A 565 1.78 -0.40 1.97
N TYR A 566 1.29 0.68 1.37
CA TYR A 566 1.42 0.81 -0.08
C TYR A 566 2.86 1.11 -0.52
N GLY A 567 3.71 1.63 0.37
CA GLY A 567 5.08 2.07 0.08
C GLY A 567 6.15 0.99 0.24
N GLY A 568 5.87 -0.08 0.98
CA GLY A 568 6.86 -1.12 1.30
C GLY A 568 6.25 -2.47 1.66
N ASN A 569 5.02 -2.78 1.22
CA ASN A 569 4.46 -4.12 1.40
C ASN A 569 5.09 -5.13 0.45
N LEU A 570 5.96 -5.96 1.02
CA LEU A 570 6.67 -7.02 0.31
C LEU A 570 5.69 -8.02 -0.33
N PRO A 571 6.02 -8.57 -1.51
CA PRO A 571 7.36 -8.64 -2.09
C PRO A 571 7.69 -7.55 -3.12
N THR A 572 6.80 -6.57 -3.31
CA THR A 572 6.93 -5.52 -4.34
C THR A 572 6.97 -4.13 -3.74
N THR A 573 7.86 -3.29 -4.23
CA THR A 573 8.10 -1.92 -3.73
C THR A 573 7.92 -0.89 -4.86
N PRO A 574 7.15 0.19 -4.64
CA PRO A 574 6.80 1.18 -5.67
C PRO A 574 7.84 2.28 -5.89
N TYR A 575 8.75 2.50 -4.94
CA TYR A 575 9.83 3.47 -5.10
C TYR A 575 10.80 2.93 -6.16
N THR A 576 11.09 3.69 -7.21
CA THR A 576 11.94 3.25 -8.32
C THR A 576 13.15 4.18 -8.53
N LYS A 577 13.96 3.91 -9.54
CA LYS A 577 15.22 4.59 -9.83
C LYS A 577 15.15 5.27 -11.20
N ARG A 578 15.91 6.34 -11.36
CA ARG A 578 16.24 6.90 -12.68
C ARG A 578 17.14 5.93 -13.45
N ALA A 579 17.36 6.23 -14.73
CA ALA A 579 18.28 5.50 -15.60
C ALA A 579 19.72 5.41 -15.05
N ASP A 580 20.16 6.38 -14.24
CA ASP A 580 21.48 6.37 -13.60
C ASP A 580 21.53 5.62 -12.26
N GLY A 581 20.46 4.89 -11.91
CA GLY A 581 20.36 4.08 -10.70
C GLY A 581 20.01 4.84 -9.42
N ARG A 582 19.85 6.18 -9.47
CA ARG A 582 19.48 6.99 -8.30
C ARG A 582 17.98 7.02 -8.09
N GLY A 583 17.54 6.92 -6.84
CA GLY A 583 16.13 6.97 -6.46
C GLY A 583 15.97 7.08 -4.95
N PRO A 584 14.73 7.16 -4.44
CA PRO A 584 14.47 7.29 -3.02
C PRO A 584 15.01 6.10 -2.24
N ALA A 585 15.74 6.35 -1.17
CA ALA A 585 15.97 5.35 -0.12
C ALA A 585 14.81 5.44 0.88
N TRP A 586 14.17 4.30 1.14
CA TRP A 586 12.96 4.25 1.94
C TRP A 586 13.12 3.25 3.08
N SER A 587 12.70 3.63 4.29
CA SER A 587 12.66 2.72 5.43
C SER A 587 11.50 3.05 6.36
N ASN A 588 10.87 2.03 6.92
CA ASN A 588 9.87 2.12 7.98
C ASN A 588 10.46 1.51 9.25
N SER A 589 10.64 2.34 10.29
CA SER A 589 11.06 1.89 11.63
C SER A 589 9.83 1.38 12.39
N LEU A 590 9.13 2.25 13.11
CA LEU A 590 7.90 1.92 13.84
C LEU A 590 6.78 2.93 13.52
N PHE A 591 5.69 2.86 14.30
CA PHE A 591 4.56 3.77 14.13
C PHE A 591 4.82 5.11 14.84
N GLU A 592 5.44 5.04 16.00
CA GLU A 592 5.62 6.13 16.96
C GLU A 592 6.84 7.01 16.69
N ASP A 593 7.89 6.49 16.04
CA ASP A 593 9.24 7.07 16.05
C ASP A 593 9.67 7.72 14.71
N CYS A 594 8.76 7.86 13.75
CA CYS A 594 9.12 8.27 12.39
C CYS A 594 9.85 9.63 12.33
N GLY A 595 9.47 10.58 13.19
CA GLY A 595 10.14 11.88 13.25
C GLY A 595 11.58 11.72 13.69
N GLU A 596 11.79 11.01 14.80
CA GLU A 596 13.08 10.72 15.42
C GLU A 596 13.96 9.87 14.50
N PHE A 597 13.35 8.94 13.75
CA PHE A 597 14.03 8.10 12.78
C PHE A 597 14.58 8.92 11.60
N ALA A 598 13.76 9.81 11.02
CA ALA A 598 14.22 10.75 10.01
C ALA A 598 15.26 11.75 10.57
N PHE A 599 15.12 12.15 11.82
CA PHE A 599 16.13 12.96 12.52
C PHE A 599 17.47 12.22 12.65
N GLY A 600 17.47 10.93 12.96
CA GLY A 600 18.67 10.08 12.93
C GLY A 600 19.32 10.03 11.54
N MET A 601 18.53 9.94 10.47
CA MET A 601 19.04 10.04 9.09
C MET A 601 19.70 11.39 8.82
N ARG A 602 19.10 12.49 9.32
CA ARG A 602 19.66 13.85 9.21
C ARG A 602 21.00 13.94 9.89
N LEU A 603 21.08 13.60 11.17
CA LEU A 603 22.34 13.62 11.93
C LEU A 603 23.44 12.79 11.24
N THR A 604 23.08 11.64 10.68
CA THR A 604 24.03 10.80 9.92
C THR A 604 24.51 11.51 8.66
N ALA A 605 23.61 12.11 7.88
CA ALA A 605 23.98 12.85 6.67
C ALA A 605 24.83 14.09 6.98
N ASP A 606 24.55 14.83 8.07
CA ASP A 606 25.43 15.92 8.55
C ASP A 606 26.83 15.41 8.80
N LYS A 607 26.95 14.39 9.67
CA LYS A 607 28.26 13.93 10.14
C LYS A 607 29.10 13.36 9.01
N LEU A 608 28.50 12.63 8.07
CA LEU A 608 29.22 12.09 6.92
C LEU A 608 29.63 13.17 5.92
N SER A 609 28.82 14.21 5.74
CA SER A 609 29.18 15.37 4.90
C SER A 609 30.28 16.20 5.52
N GLU A 610 30.19 16.50 6.82
CA GLU A 610 31.23 17.17 7.62
C GLU A 610 32.55 16.40 7.51
N TYR A 611 32.51 15.08 7.77
CA TYR A 611 33.70 14.25 7.72
C TYR A 611 34.30 14.18 6.30
N ALA A 612 33.48 14.09 5.25
CA ALA A 612 33.97 14.14 3.88
C ALA A 612 34.67 15.47 3.59
N ARG A 613 34.11 16.62 4.04
CA ARG A 613 34.72 17.95 3.87
C ARG A 613 36.04 18.10 4.60
N GLU A 614 36.16 17.58 5.84
CA GLU A 614 37.42 17.55 6.58
C GLU A 614 38.52 16.76 5.85
N LEU A 615 38.17 15.60 5.28
CA LEU A 615 39.09 14.78 4.50
C LEU A 615 39.51 15.50 3.21
N LEU A 616 38.58 16.18 2.53
CA LEU A 616 38.88 17.00 1.37
C LEU A 616 39.85 18.15 1.70
N ALA A 617 39.66 18.85 2.82
CA ALA A 617 40.57 19.90 3.24
C ALA A 617 42.00 19.37 3.44
N LYS A 618 42.15 18.22 4.12
CA LYS A 618 43.47 17.57 4.29
C LYS A 618 44.11 17.16 2.97
N LEU A 619 43.34 16.65 2.02
CA LEU A 619 43.84 16.27 0.70
C LEU A 619 44.25 17.50 -0.11
N LYS A 620 43.48 18.60 -0.02
CA LYS A 620 43.80 19.89 -0.64
C LYS A 620 45.12 20.44 -0.09
N ASP A 621 45.34 20.39 1.22
CA ASP A 621 46.58 20.84 1.87
C ASP A 621 47.80 20.01 1.43
N GLN A 622 47.59 18.74 1.07
CA GLN A 622 48.60 17.87 0.47
C GLN A 622 48.80 18.12 -1.05
N GLY A 623 48.09 19.08 -1.64
CA GLY A 623 48.14 19.40 -3.06
C GLY A 623 47.42 18.39 -3.97
N ILE A 624 46.65 17.46 -3.40
CA ILE A 624 45.96 16.40 -4.16
C ILE A 624 44.62 16.93 -4.66
N ALA A 625 44.45 16.99 -5.98
CA ALA A 625 43.21 17.45 -6.63
C ALA A 625 42.72 18.83 -6.15
N ALA A 626 43.64 19.71 -5.71
CA ALA A 626 43.31 20.90 -4.93
C ALA A 626 42.27 21.83 -5.59
N ALA A 627 42.36 22.06 -6.91
CA ALA A 627 41.40 22.90 -7.64
C ALA A 627 39.98 22.29 -7.67
N LEU A 628 39.88 20.99 -7.99
CA LEU A 628 38.59 20.29 -8.03
C LEU A 628 37.97 20.17 -6.63
N ILE A 629 38.80 20.00 -5.61
CA ILE A 629 38.34 20.03 -4.21
C ILE A 629 37.76 21.40 -3.86
N GLU A 630 38.43 22.49 -4.22
CA GLU A 630 37.93 23.84 -3.97
C GLU A 630 36.56 24.09 -4.63
N GLU A 631 36.41 23.69 -5.89
CA GLU A 631 35.13 23.78 -6.60
C GLU A 631 34.05 22.91 -5.96
N THR A 632 34.40 21.72 -5.47
CA THR A 632 33.48 20.79 -4.81
C THR A 632 33.00 21.31 -3.46
N LEU A 633 33.88 21.96 -2.69
CA LEU A 633 33.56 22.49 -1.36
C LEU A 633 32.65 23.72 -1.43
N ASN A 634 32.83 24.56 -2.46
CA ASN A 634 32.12 25.83 -2.66
C ASN A 634 30.91 25.74 -3.62
N ALA A 635 30.52 24.53 -4.04
CA ALA A 635 29.44 24.33 -4.99
C ALA A 635 28.07 24.77 -4.46
N ASP A 636 27.36 25.60 -5.23
CA ASP A 636 25.96 25.89 -5.00
C ASP A 636 25.07 24.68 -5.34
N GLN A 637 24.21 24.33 -4.41
CA GLN A 637 23.30 23.20 -4.41
C GLN A 637 21.86 23.62 -4.07
N SER A 638 21.54 24.92 -4.21
CA SER A 638 20.22 25.49 -3.94
C SER A 638 19.14 25.06 -4.94
N GLU A 639 19.54 24.77 -6.19
CA GLU A 639 18.67 24.32 -7.26
C GLU A 639 19.10 22.97 -7.85
N GLN A 640 18.18 22.29 -8.55
CA GLN A 640 18.44 20.98 -9.16
C GLN A 640 19.62 21.00 -10.15
N ALA A 641 19.79 22.07 -10.92
CA ALA A 641 20.92 22.21 -11.83
C ALA A 641 22.27 22.23 -11.07
N GLY A 642 22.32 22.90 -9.91
CA GLY A 642 23.48 22.93 -9.02
C GLY A 642 23.79 21.55 -8.43
N ILE A 643 22.76 20.80 -8.04
CA ILE A 643 22.88 19.40 -7.59
C ILE A 643 23.49 18.51 -8.68
N GLU A 644 23.01 18.58 -9.92
CA GLU A 644 23.57 17.78 -11.03
C GLU A 644 25.01 18.20 -11.36
N ALA A 645 25.32 19.50 -11.30
CA ALA A 645 26.69 19.98 -11.44
C ALA A 645 27.61 19.45 -10.33
N GLN A 646 27.14 19.45 -9.08
CA GLN A 646 27.90 18.91 -7.95
C GLN A 646 28.15 17.40 -8.10
N ARG A 647 27.18 16.63 -8.59
CA ARG A 647 27.39 15.21 -8.88
C ARG A 647 28.51 14.98 -9.87
N LYS A 648 28.58 15.80 -10.93
CA LYS A 648 29.67 15.71 -11.92
C LYS A 648 31.04 15.99 -11.27
N ARG A 649 31.13 16.99 -10.39
CA ARG A 649 32.36 17.29 -9.63
C ARG A 649 32.77 16.13 -8.73
N VAL A 650 31.82 15.57 -7.97
CA VAL A 650 32.07 14.43 -7.07
C VAL A 650 32.52 13.19 -7.86
N GLU A 651 31.92 12.92 -9.01
CA GLU A 651 32.31 11.81 -9.88
C GLU A 651 33.70 12.00 -10.50
N GLN A 652 34.02 13.21 -10.96
CA GLN A 652 35.36 13.54 -11.44
C GLN A 652 36.39 13.38 -10.32
N LEU A 653 36.07 13.86 -9.11
CA LEU A 653 36.96 13.75 -7.96
C LEU A 653 37.15 12.30 -7.55
N ARG A 654 36.09 11.48 -7.63
CA ARG A 654 36.18 10.04 -7.37
C ARG A 654 37.19 9.39 -8.30
N LYS A 655 37.11 9.67 -9.61
CA LYS A 655 38.07 9.17 -10.62
C LYS A 655 39.50 9.66 -10.37
N GLU A 656 39.70 10.90 -9.95
CA GLU A 656 41.02 11.43 -9.64
C GLU A 656 41.64 10.80 -8.38
N LEU A 657 40.81 10.37 -7.43
CA LEU A 657 41.24 9.75 -6.18
C LEU A 657 41.32 8.21 -6.27
N GLU A 658 40.67 7.60 -7.24
CA GLU A 658 40.80 6.17 -7.55
C GLU A 658 42.27 5.81 -7.82
N GLY A 659 42.74 4.74 -7.19
CA GLY A 659 44.14 4.29 -7.26
C GLY A 659 45.06 4.91 -6.19
N LYS A 660 44.59 5.88 -5.39
CA LYS A 660 45.34 6.52 -4.29
C LYS A 660 44.92 6.02 -2.90
N GLN A 661 44.33 4.83 -2.79
CA GLN A 661 43.82 4.28 -1.51
C GLN A 661 44.91 3.90 -0.50
N ASN A 662 46.19 4.01 -0.85
CA ASN A 662 47.30 3.99 0.08
C ASN A 662 47.32 5.23 0.99
N ILE A 663 46.69 6.33 0.57
CA ILE A 663 46.47 7.53 1.39
C ILE A 663 45.24 7.29 2.26
N ILE A 664 45.40 7.40 3.58
CA ILE A 664 44.34 7.04 4.53
C ILE A 664 43.10 7.93 4.37
N GLU A 665 43.30 9.21 4.06
CA GLU A 665 42.21 10.16 3.79
C GLU A 665 41.40 9.73 2.57
N VAL A 666 42.05 9.34 1.47
CA VAL A 666 41.38 8.83 0.26
C VAL A 666 40.58 7.56 0.57
N LYS A 667 41.20 6.61 1.27
CA LYS A 667 40.55 5.34 1.64
C LYS A 667 39.28 5.57 2.46
N ARG A 668 39.30 6.55 3.36
CA ARG A 668 38.14 6.89 4.22
C ARG A 668 37.10 7.76 3.51
N LEU A 669 37.51 8.57 2.55
CA LEU A 669 36.64 9.47 1.80
C LEU A 669 35.78 8.71 0.77
N LEU A 670 36.37 7.80 -0.01
CA LEU A 670 35.68 7.13 -1.13
C LEU A 670 34.29 6.55 -0.80
N PRO A 671 34.06 5.87 0.35
CA PRO A 671 32.74 5.33 0.70
C PRO A 671 31.68 6.37 1.05
N ILE A 672 32.09 7.62 1.36
CA ILE A 672 31.20 8.67 1.89
C ILE A 672 31.11 9.89 0.97
N MET A 673 31.83 9.92 -0.18
CA MET A 673 31.82 11.04 -1.12
C MET A 673 30.42 11.45 -1.60
N ASP A 674 29.48 10.50 -1.67
CA ASP A 674 28.13 10.81 -2.10
C ASP A 674 27.39 11.76 -1.14
N TYR A 675 27.85 11.90 0.11
CA TYR A 675 27.33 12.86 1.09
C TYR A 675 27.79 14.31 0.85
N LEU A 676 28.70 14.56 -0.10
CA LEU A 676 29.02 15.91 -0.60
C LEU A 676 27.87 16.49 -1.45
N VAL A 677 26.99 15.63 -1.96
CA VAL A 677 25.73 16.01 -2.61
C VAL A 677 24.62 16.07 -1.56
N LYS A 678 24.00 17.23 -1.39
CA LYS A 678 22.94 17.49 -0.38
C LYS A 678 21.86 16.41 -0.45
N LYS A 679 21.51 15.82 0.69
CA LYS A 679 20.37 14.88 0.81
C LYS A 679 19.10 15.62 1.20
N SER A 680 17.97 15.20 0.60
CA SER A 680 16.64 15.66 1.01
C SER A 680 16.05 14.61 1.95
N ILE A 681 15.80 14.96 3.21
CA ILE A 681 15.38 14.01 4.24
C ILE A 681 13.94 14.32 4.64
N TRP A 682 13.08 13.31 4.53
CA TRP A 682 11.65 13.43 4.74
C TRP A 682 11.13 12.40 5.74
N ALA A 683 10.41 12.87 6.76
CA ALA A 683 9.52 12.05 7.57
C ALA A 683 8.14 12.02 6.91
N VAL A 684 7.64 10.85 6.52
CA VAL A 684 6.35 10.69 5.82
C VAL A 684 5.43 9.82 6.65
N GLY A 685 4.21 10.27 6.92
CA GLY A 685 3.25 9.48 7.70
C GLY A 685 1.84 10.04 7.67
N GLY A 686 0.88 9.23 8.13
CA GLY A 686 -0.52 9.63 8.22
C GLY A 686 -0.84 10.47 9.46
N ASP A 687 -2.09 10.93 9.55
CA ASP A 687 -2.54 11.75 10.68
C ASP A 687 -2.45 11.03 12.04
N GLY A 688 -2.68 9.73 12.10
CA GLY A 688 -2.56 8.97 13.34
C GLY A 688 -1.15 8.91 13.93
N TRP A 689 -0.12 9.07 13.10
CA TRP A 689 1.24 9.25 13.60
C TRP A 689 1.42 10.68 14.11
N ALA A 690 1.25 11.66 13.23
CA ALA A 690 1.64 13.05 13.49
C ALA A 690 0.79 13.76 14.56
N TYR A 691 -0.50 13.42 14.65
CA TYR A 691 -1.41 14.07 15.60
C TYR A 691 -1.44 13.34 16.94
N ASP A 692 -1.24 12.02 16.94
CA ASP A 692 -1.45 11.13 18.08
C ASP A 692 -0.18 10.51 18.62
N ILE A 693 0.20 9.31 18.16
CA ILE A 693 1.20 8.47 18.84
C ILE A 693 2.63 9.02 18.72
N GLY A 694 2.98 9.60 17.57
CA GLY A 694 4.30 10.15 17.30
C GLY A 694 4.37 11.66 17.46
N TYR A 695 3.32 12.31 17.97
CA TYR A 695 3.30 13.77 18.10
C TYR A 695 4.42 14.28 19.02
N GLY A 696 4.69 13.62 20.15
CA GLY A 696 5.75 14.07 21.07
C GLY A 696 7.14 14.05 20.42
N GLY A 697 7.43 13.00 19.63
CA GLY A 697 8.65 12.89 18.83
C GLY A 697 8.72 13.93 17.72
N LEU A 698 7.63 14.09 16.98
CA LEU A 698 7.50 15.08 15.91
C LEU A 698 7.72 16.52 16.42
N ASP A 699 7.09 16.87 17.53
CA ASP A 699 7.23 18.18 18.18
C ASP A 699 8.69 18.45 18.56
N HIS A 700 9.38 17.47 19.15
CA HIS A 700 10.80 17.56 19.47
C HIS A 700 11.69 17.74 18.23
N VAL A 701 11.41 17.01 17.15
CA VAL A 701 12.16 17.11 15.89
C VAL A 701 11.97 18.48 15.24
N ILE A 702 10.74 19.01 15.26
CA ILE A 702 10.46 20.38 14.82
C ILE A 702 11.24 21.38 15.68
N ALA A 703 11.18 21.24 17.01
CA ALA A 703 11.89 22.14 17.94
C ALA A 703 13.41 22.12 17.80
N SER A 704 13.99 21.05 17.23
CA SER A 704 15.44 20.91 17.05
C SER A 704 16.07 21.95 16.11
N GLY A 705 15.27 22.57 15.24
CA GLY A 705 15.76 23.51 14.23
C GLY A 705 16.56 22.87 13.09
N LYS A 706 16.69 21.53 13.04
CA LYS A 706 17.42 20.85 11.96
C LYS A 706 16.62 20.82 10.65
N ASN A 707 17.34 20.85 9.53
CA ASN A 707 16.77 20.79 8.18
C ASN A 707 16.19 19.39 7.89
N ILE A 708 14.92 19.21 8.24
CA ILE A 708 14.13 18.00 8.06
C ILE A 708 12.75 18.39 7.57
N ASN A 709 12.29 17.70 6.53
CA ASN A 709 10.98 17.90 5.98
C ASN A 709 10.01 16.85 6.53
N ILE A 710 8.80 17.25 6.85
CA ILE A 710 7.74 16.37 7.34
C ILE A 710 6.55 16.49 6.39
N LEU A 711 6.09 15.36 5.86
CA LEU A 711 4.86 15.27 5.08
C LEU A 711 3.82 14.44 5.83
N VAL A 712 2.78 15.12 6.30
CA VAL A 712 1.63 14.49 6.96
C VAL A 712 0.52 14.29 5.93
N LEU A 713 0.21 13.03 5.63
CA LEU A 713 -0.86 12.60 4.75
C LEU A 713 -2.15 12.50 5.57
N ASP A 714 -2.85 13.62 5.71
CA ASP A 714 -3.96 13.76 6.66
C ASP A 714 -5.27 13.22 6.07
N THR A 715 -5.59 11.98 6.45
CA THR A 715 -6.87 11.34 6.12
C THR A 715 -7.93 11.55 7.19
N GLU A 716 -7.59 12.25 8.28
CA GLU A 716 -8.45 12.52 9.43
C GLU A 716 -9.01 11.28 10.15
N VAL A 717 -8.43 10.09 9.90
CA VAL A 717 -8.76 8.82 10.57
C VAL A 717 -7.56 7.87 10.47
N TYR A 718 -7.51 6.83 11.30
CA TYR A 718 -6.53 5.77 11.12
C TYR A 718 -6.96 4.86 9.98
N SER A 719 -6.63 5.27 8.76
CA SER A 719 -7.09 4.65 7.52
C SER A 719 -6.62 3.19 7.37
N ASN A 720 -5.44 2.83 7.88
CA ASN A 720 -4.91 1.46 7.75
C ASN A 720 -5.68 0.44 8.60
N THR A 721 -5.95 0.76 9.86
CA THR A 721 -6.53 -0.16 10.84
C THR A 721 -8.06 -0.20 10.81
N GLY A 722 -8.67 0.40 9.78
CA GLY A 722 -10.10 0.33 9.50
C GLY A 722 -10.92 1.53 9.98
N GLY A 723 -10.32 2.73 10.02
CA GLY A 723 -11.04 3.99 10.22
C GLY A 723 -11.34 4.31 11.68
N GLN A 724 -10.35 4.21 12.55
CA GLN A 724 -10.43 4.68 13.94
C GLN A 724 -10.34 6.19 14.00
N MET A 725 -10.98 6.79 15.01
CA MET A 725 -10.85 8.20 15.33
C MET A 725 -9.39 8.55 15.68
N SER A 726 -8.91 9.66 15.14
CA SER A 726 -7.65 10.33 15.48
C SER A 726 -7.92 11.71 16.08
N LYS A 727 -6.91 12.36 16.66
CA LYS A 727 -7.02 13.79 17.00
C LYS A 727 -7.20 14.69 15.77
N SER A 728 -6.92 14.17 14.58
CA SER A 728 -7.18 14.84 13.30
C SER A 728 -8.64 14.70 12.80
N THR A 729 -9.40 13.74 13.34
CA THR A 729 -10.81 13.56 12.97
C THR A 729 -11.63 14.83 13.25
N PRO A 730 -12.45 15.31 12.30
CA PRO A 730 -13.28 16.49 12.50
C PRO A 730 -14.44 16.27 13.46
N LEU A 731 -14.99 17.38 13.95
CA LEU A 731 -16.25 17.40 14.67
C LEU A 731 -17.36 16.75 13.81
N ALA A 732 -18.30 16.07 14.45
CA ALA A 732 -19.45 15.38 13.84
C ALA A 732 -19.12 14.12 13.00
N ALA A 733 -17.88 13.93 12.57
CA ALA A 733 -17.52 12.73 11.81
C ALA A 733 -17.61 11.46 12.67
N THR A 734 -18.18 10.41 12.10
CA THR A 734 -18.22 9.07 12.69
C THR A 734 -17.00 8.26 12.29
N ALA A 735 -16.47 7.52 13.26
CA ALA A 735 -15.33 6.62 13.11
C ALA A 735 -15.42 5.55 14.22
N LYS A 736 -14.59 4.51 14.17
CA LYS A 736 -14.45 3.63 15.35
C LYS A 736 -13.94 4.46 16.53
N PHE A 737 -14.50 4.23 17.72
CA PHE A 737 -14.33 5.05 18.92
C PHE A 737 -14.97 6.47 18.86
N ALA A 738 -15.72 6.77 17.81
CA ALA A 738 -16.52 8.00 17.67
C ALA A 738 -17.86 7.72 16.96
N ALA A 739 -18.55 6.64 17.33
CA ALA A 739 -19.78 6.20 16.67
C ALA A 739 -20.92 7.24 16.76
N GLY A 740 -20.98 8.00 17.86
CA GLY A 740 -21.92 9.11 18.03
C GLY A 740 -21.47 10.42 17.37
N GLY A 741 -20.48 10.38 16.47
CA GLY A 741 -19.83 11.59 15.95
C GLY A 741 -18.85 12.18 16.97
N LYS A 742 -17.65 12.52 16.52
CA LYS A 742 -16.63 13.12 17.39
C LYS A 742 -17.16 14.45 17.97
N PRO A 743 -17.14 14.63 19.31
CA PRO A 743 -17.73 15.79 19.97
C PRO A 743 -16.81 16.99 20.08
N VAL A 744 -15.53 16.86 19.68
CA VAL A 744 -14.52 17.92 19.76
C VAL A 744 -13.91 18.20 18.39
N GLY A 745 -13.46 19.44 18.19
CA GLY A 745 -12.80 19.87 16.96
C GLY A 745 -11.50 19.11 16.66
N LYS A 746 -11.03 19.27 15.43
CA LYS A 746 -9.73 18.78 14.96
C LYS A 746 -8.61 19.49 15.72
N LYS A 747 -7.58 18.76 16.18
CA LYS A 747 -6.34 19.36 16.72
C LYS A 747 -5.67 20.18 15.63
N ASP A 748 -5.28 21.41 15.92
CA ASP A 748 -4.64 22.28 14.92
C ASP A 748 -3.11 22.15 14.96
N LEU A 749 -2.60 21.09 14.33
CA LEU A 749 -1.15 20.78 14.30
C LEU A 749 -0.34 21.90 13.64
N GLY A 750 -0.86 22.48 12.55
CA GLY A 750 -0.13 23.52 11.83
C GLY A 750 -0.03 24.81 12.64
N MET A 751 -1.09 25.21 13.36
CA MET A 751 -1.02 26.32 14.32
C MET A 751 0.01 26.07 15.44
N MET A 752 0.04 24.87 16.00
CA MET A 752 1.00 24.50 17.05
C MET A 752 2.44 24.62 16.53
N ALA A 753 2.73 24.10 15.35
CA ALA A 753 4.05 24.21 14.73
C ALA A 753 4.44 25.66 14.42
N MET A 754 3.50 26.49 13.95
CA MET A 754 3.75 27.91 13.68
C MET A 754 4.16 28.70 14.93
N SER A 755 3.79 28.26 16.14
CA SER A 755 4.15 28.97 17.37
C SER A 755 5.66 28.99 17.68
N TYR A 756 6.46 28.09 17.08
CA TYR A 756 7.92 28.14 17.19
C TYR A 756 8.54 29.32 16.44
N GLY A 757 7.88 29.83 15.41
CA GLY A 757 8.34 30.98 14.61
C GLY A 757 9.44 30.66 13.58
N ASN A 758 10.23 29.60 13.78
CA ASN A 758 11.34 29.21 12.91
C ASN A 758 11.07 27.90 12.12
N VAL A 759 9.81 27.55 11.92
CA VAL A 759 9.38 26.32 11.22
C VAL A 759 8.60 26.72 9.99
N TYR A 760 8.97 26.19 8.82
CA TYR A 760 8.11 26.35 7.64
C TYR A 760 6.87 25.46 7.80
N VAL A 761 5.67 26.00 7.64
CA VAL A 761 4.42 25.24 7.79
C VAL A 761 3.50 25.47 6.60
N ALA A 762 3.00 24.41 5.97
CA ALA A 762 2.01 24.53 4.90
C ALA A 762 0.87 23.54 5.07
N ALA A 763 -0.36 24.01 4.84
CA ALA A 763 -1.52 23.15 4.66
C ALA A 763 -1.91 23.17 3.17
N ILE A 764 -1.98 21.99 2.56
CA ILE A 764 -2.18 21.81 1.12
C ILE A 764 -3.36 20.87 0.84
N ALA A 765 -4.04 21.11 -0.28
CA ALA A 765 -5.09 20.25 -0.81
C ALA A 765 -5.01 20.28 -2.35
N MET A 766 -4.54 19.18 -2.93
CA MET A 766 -4.23 19.05 -4.36
C MET A 766 -5.45 19.34 -5.25
N GLY A 767 -6.62 18.81 -4.88
CA GLY A 767 -7.87 19.03 -5.60
C GLY A 767 -8.40 20.48 -5.52
N ALA A 768 -7.96 21.24 -4.52
CA ALA A 768 -8.32 22.65 -4.38
C ALA A 768 -7.34 23.58 -5.13
N ASN A 769 -6.03 23.34 -5.00
CA ASN A 769 -4.99 24.18 -5.61
C ASN A 769 -3.70 23.40 -5.90
N MET A 770 -3.58 22.90 -7.13
CA MET A 770 -2.41 22.14 -7.60
C MET A 770 -1.13 22.98 -7.63
N THR A 771 -1.21 24.26 -8.03
CA THR A 771 -0.06 25.15 -8.09
C THR A 771 0.51 25.42 -6.70
N GLN A 772 -0.37 25.66 -5.72
CA GLN A 772 0.05 25.85 -4.33
C GLN A 772 0.69 24.59 -3.75
N THR A 773 0.19 23.40 -4.11
CA THR A 773 0.78 22.12 -3.68
C THR A 773 2.23 21.99 -4.14
N VAL A 774 2.53 22.24 -5.43
CA VAL A 774 3.91 22.20 -5.94
C VAL A 774 4.78 23.26 -5.26
N LYS A 775 4.27 24.49 -5.13
CA LYS A 775 4.99 25.60 -4.50
C LYS A 775 5.34 25.30 -3.03
N ALA A 776 4.40 24.75 -2.27
CA ALA A 776 4.59 24.46 -0.86
C ALA A 776 5.67 23.40 -0.61
N LEU A 777 5.74 22.36 -1.46
CA LEU A 777 6.77 21.31 -1.36
C LEU A 777 8.16 21.86 -1.75
N MET A 778 8.24 22.68 -2.79
CA MET A 778 9.49 23.36 -3.18
C MET A 778 9.99 24.30 -2.08
N GLU A 779 9.10 25.12 -1.52
CA GLU A 779 9.45 26.05 -0.43
C GLU A 779 9.88 25.30 0.83
N ALA A 780 9.16 24.25 1.24
CA ALA A 780 9.51 23.39 2.37
C ALA A 780 10.92 22.81 2.23
N GLU A 781 11.25 22.23 1.07
CA GLU A 781 12.55 21.58 0.86
C GLU A 781 13.71 22.58 0.78
N SER A 782 13.44 23.78 0.25
CA SER A 782 14.41 24.86 0.16
C SER A 782 14.69 25.54 1.50
N TYR A 783 13.80 25.40 2.47
CA TYR A 783 13.97 26.03 3.78
C TYR A 783 15.09 25.33 4.55
N ASP A 784 16.04 26.11 5.09
CA ASP A 784 17.15 25.56 5.87
C ASP A 784 16.78 25.41 7.34
N GLY A 785 15.82 24.51 7.60
CA GLY A 785 15.25 24.28 8.92
C GLY A 785 14.12 23.27 8.86
N PRO A 786 13.39 23.10 9.97
CA PRO A 786 12.28 22.16 10.03
C PRO A 786 11.12 22.65 9.16
N SER A 787 10.56 21.74 8.36
CA SER A 787 9.43 22.00 7.48
C SER A 787 8.30 21.02 7.74
N LEU A 788 7.08 21.50 7.92
CA LEU A 788 5.87 20.69 8.10
C LEU A 788 4.87 20.98 6.98
N VAL A 789 4.57 19.96 6.17
CA VAL A 789 3.54 20.01 5.13
C VAL A 789 2.41 19.06 5.50
N ILE A 790 1.21 19.59 5.70
CA ILE A 790 0.00 18.83 6.02
C ILE A 790 -0.87 18.77 4.77
N ALA A 791 -1.06 17.57 4.23
CA ALA A 791 -1.74 17.33 2.96
C ALA A 791 -3.09 16.65 3.17
N TYR A 792 -4.19 17.34 2.86
CA TYR A 792 -5.52 16.74 2.91
C TYR A 792 -5.60 15.57 1.92
N SER A 793 -5.84 14.37 2.45
CA SER A 793 -5.77 13.11 1.73
C SER A 793 -7.13 12.40 1.82
N HIS A 794 -7.91 12.48 0.74
CA HIS A 794 -9.23 11.85 0.71
C HIS A 794 -9.09 10.32 0.76
N CYS A 795 -10.03 9.62 1.39
CA CYS A 795 -9.90 8.19 1.69
C CYS A 795 -11.22 7.44 1.52
N ILE A 796 -11.13 6.14 1.21
CA ILE A 796 -12.30 5.23 1.21
C ILE A 796 -13.03 5.22 2.56
N ALA A 797 -12.33 5.51 3.66
CA ALA A 797 -12.90 5.60 5.00
C ALA A 797 -13.86 6.79 5.18
N HIS A 798 -13.78 7.80 4.30
CA HIS A 798 -14.76 8.89 4.25
C HIS A 798 -16.09 8.41 3.66
N GLY A 799 -16.06 7.32 2.89
CA GLY A 799 -17.21 6.76 2.20
C GLY A 799 -17.72 7.68 1.10
N ILE A 800 -16.80 8.07 0.22
CA ILE A 800 -17.05 8.91 -0.96
C ILE A 800 -16.89 8.08 -2.24
N ASN A 801 -17.40 8.61 -3.35
CA ASN A 801 -16.99 8.12 -4.66
C ASN A 801 -15.55 8.58 -4.92
N MET A 802 -14.58 7.65 -4.92
CA MET A 802 -13.17 7.97 -5.04
C MET A 802 -12.81 8.67 -6.36
N THR A 803 -13.59 8.48 -7.43
CA THR A 803 -13.44 9.22 -8.69
C THR A 803 -13.65 10.73 -8.50
N LYS A 804 -14.46 11.13 -7.50
CA LYS A 804 -14.73 12.53 -7.13
C LYS A 804 -13.86 13.03 -5.97
N GLY A 805 -12.81 12.30 -5.61
CA GLY A 805 -11.94 12.64 -4.48
C GLY A 805 -11.37 14.06 -4.53
N LEU A 806 -10.94 14.52 -5.72
CA LEU A 806 -10.39 15.89 -5.90
C LEU A 806 -11.45 16.97 -5.68
N ASP A 807 -12.67 16.76 -6.16
CA ASP A 807 -13.79 17.68 -5.94
C ASP A 807 -14.12 17.77 -4.45
N GLU A 808 -14.01 16.66 -3.72
CA GLU A 808 -14.24 16.64 -2.28
C GLU A 808 -13.17 17.43 -1.51
N GLN A 809 -11.89 17.34 -1.91
CA GLN A 809 -10.84 18.22 -1.36
C GLN A 809 -11.14 19.70 -1.62
N LYS A 810 -11.64 20.02 -2.82
CA LYS A 810 -12.01 21.39 -3.18
C LYS A 810 -13.19 21.90 -2.34
N LYS A 811 -14.20 21.07 -2.09
CA LYS A 811 -15.32 21.42 -1.19
C LYS A 811 -14.84 21.61 0.25
N ALA A 812 -13.95 20.75 0.75
CA ALA A 812 -13.37 20.88 2.09
C ALA A 812 -12.68 22.25 2.27
N VAL A 813 -11.98 22.75 1.25
CA VAL A 813 -11.41 24.10 1.25
C VAL A 813 -12.49 25.18 1.13
N ASN A 814 -13.43 25.02 0.20
CA ASN A 814 -14.49 26.01 -0.04
C ASN A 814 -15.47 26.16 1.14
N CYS A 815 -15.57 25.20 2.07
CA CYS A 815 -16.37 25.32 3.28
C CYS A 815 -15.58 25.77 4.52
N GLY A 816 -14.25 25.93 4.42
CA GLY A 816 -13.38 26.26 5.56
C GLY A 816 -13.08 25.09 6.51
N HIS A 817 -13.55 23.87 6.20
CA HIS A 817 -13.13 22.63 6.89
C HIS A 817 -11.61 22.41 6.73
N TRP A 818 -11.06 22.81 5.60
CA TRP A 818 -9.63 22.87 5.35
C TRP A 818 -9.23 24.29 4.92
N ILE A 819 -8.08 24.78 5.38
CA ILE A 819 -7.56 26.12 5.01
C ILE A 819 -6.21 25.89 4.34
N ASN A 820 -6.08 26.29 3.07
CA ASN A 820 -4.78 26.25 2.42
C ASN A 820 -3.97 27.50 2.81
N TYR A 821 -2.77 27.30 3.33
CA TYR A 821 -1.88 28.38 3.72
C TYR A 821 -0.41 27.93 3.69
N ARG A 822 0.49 28.91 3.73
CA ARG A 822 1.93 28.72 3.94
C ARG A 822 2.43 29.73 4.95
N TYR A 823 3.22 29.28 5.90
CA TYR A 823 3.97 30.05 6.87
C TYR A 823 5.45 29.89 6.54
N ASP A 824 6.09 30.96 6.09
CA ASP A 824 7.50 30.95 5.70
C ASP A 824 8.31 31.89 6.60
N PRO A 825 9.10 31.35 7.55
CA PRO A 825 9.93 32.14 8.48
C PRO A 825 10.86 33.13 7.79
N ARG A 826 11.28 32.87 6.54
CA ARG A 826 12.18 33.76 5.79
C ARG A 826 11.55 35.14 5.55
N LEU A 827 10.22 35.20 5.43
CA LEU A 827 9.50 36.46 5.24
C LEU A 827 9.54 37.33 6.50
N ALA A 828 9.50 36.73 7.69
CA ALA A 828 9.61 37.46 8.94
C ALA A 828 10.96 38.17 9.06
N ALA A 829 12.04 37.53 8.59
CA ALA A 829 13.37 38.15 8.52
C ALA A 829 13.42 39.37 7.57
N GLU A 830 12.51 39.44 6.59
CA GLU A 830 12.33 40.60 5.70
C GLU A 830 11.33 41.64 6.25
N GLY A 831 10.82 41.47 7.47
CA GLY A 831 9.77 42.32 8.05
C GLY A 831 8.39 42.13 7.43
N LYS A 832 8.17 41.04 6.67
CA LYS A 832 6.89 40.68 6.06
C LYS A 832 6.18 39.65 6.92
N ASN A 833 4.85 39.59 6.84
CA ASN A 833 4.10 38.56 7.53
C ASN A 833 4.45 37.16 6.96
N PRO A 834 4.90 36.22 7.81
CA PRO A 834 5.26 34.88 7.37
C PRO A 834 4.05 34.05 6.92
N LEU A 835 2.85 34.33 7.44
CA LEU A 835 1.63 33.60 7.09
C LEU A 835 0.95 34.19 5.84
N LYS A 836 0.76 33.35 4.82
CA LYS A 836 0.00 33.63 3.61
C LYS A 836 -1.13 32.64 3.46
N LEU A 837 -2.36 33.14 3.36
CA LEU A 837 -3.52 32.33 3.00
C LEU A 837 -3.58 32.13 1.49
N ASP A 838 -3.66 30.88 1.06
CA ASP A 838 -3.72 30.48 -0.35
C ASP A 838 -5.12 29.96 -0.76
N CYS A 839 -6.13 30.26 0.05
CA CYS A 839 -7.55 30.02 -0.24
C CYS A 839 -8.37 31.30 -0.08
N LYS A 840 -9.55 31.31 -0.71
CA LYS A 840 -10.53 32.40 -0.58
C LYS A 840 -11.40 32.20 0.66
N GLU A 841 -12.24 33.18 0.97
CA GLU A 841 -13.27 33.02 1.99
C GLU A 841 -14.20 31.84 1.67
N PRO A 842 -14.69 31.11 2.69
CA PRO A 842 -15.63 30.01 2.49
C PRO A 842 -16.87 30.44 1.70
N THR A 843 -17.23 29.68 0.66
CA THR A 843 -18.34 29.96 -0.25
C THR A 843 -19.50 28.97 -0.14
N ILE A 844 -19.30 27.85 0.57
CA ILE A 844 -20.34 26.84 0.84
C ILE A 844 -20.34 26.51 2.34
N THR A 845 -21.39 25.86 2.83
CA THR A 845 -21.47 25.44 4.24
C THR A 845 -20.68 24.15 4.50
N VAL A 846 -20.30 23.91 5.76
CA VAL A 846 -19.70 22.62 6.17
C VAL A 846 -20.69 21.46 5.95
N GLU A 847 -21.99 21.72 6.08
CA GLU A 847 -23.05 20.73 5.85
C GLU A 847 -23.07 20.21 4.40
N GLU A 848 -22.99 21.11 3.42
CA GLU A 848 -22.94 20.76 1.98
C GLU A 848 -21.76 19.86 1.62
N TYR A 849 -20.60 20.10 2.25
CA TYR A 849 -19.44 19.21 2.15
C TYR A 849 -19.69 17.89 2.88
N ALA A 850 -19.95 17.95 4.19
CA ALA A 850 -20.01 16.79 5.06
C ALA A 850 -21.03 15.73 4.61
N TYR A 851 -22.20 16.15 4.13
CA TYR A 851 -23.24 15.22 3.67
C TYR A 851 -22.98 14.62 2.29
N GLY A 852 -21.90 15.02 1.61
CA GLY A 852 -21.29 14.26 0.52
C GLY A 852 -20.73 12.91 0.98
N GLU A 853 -20.36 12.78 2.25
CA GLU A 853 -19.58 11.66 2.79
C GLU A 853 -20.40 10.77 3.74
N ILE A 854 -20.22 9.45 3.65
CA ILE A 854 -20.93 8.49 4.53
C ILE A 854 -20.53 8.69 6.01
N ARG A 855 -19.29 9.09 6.30
CA ARG A 855 -18.82 9.29 7.69
C ARG A 855 -19.61 10.36 8.46
N TYR A 856 -20.33 11.27 7.79
CA TYR A 856 -21.27 12.18 8.44
C TYR A 856 -22.73 11.71 8.31
N ARG A 857 -23.13 11.22 7.13
CA ARG A 857 -24.51 10.73 6.90
C ARG A 857 -24.90 9.59 7.84
N THR A 858 -23.95 8.75 8.24
CA THR A 858 -24.21 7.67 9.20
C THR A 858 -24.78 8.21 10.52
N LEU A 859 -24.29 9.36 10.99
CA LEU A 859 -24.80 9.99 12.20
C LEU A 859 -26.19 10.58 11.99
N THR A 860 -26.45 11.21 10.83
CA THR A 860 -27.79 11.74 10.51
C THR A 860 -28.86 10.64 10.53
N GLN A 861 -28.49 9.40 10.21
CA GLN A 861 -29.40 8.26 10.20
C GLN A 861 -29.56 7.62 11.58
N SER A 862 -28.50 7.57 12.39
CA SER A 862 -28.52 6.90 13.69
C SER A 862 -28.95 7.82 14.85
N ALA A 863 -28.63 9.12 14.77
CA ALA A 863 -28.93 10.13 15.78
C ALA A 863 -29.14 11.52 15.13
N PRO A 864 -30.29 11.77 14.45
CA PRO A 864 -30.53 12.97 13.65
C PRO A 864 -30.39 14.29 14.42
N GLU A 865 -30.96 14.37 15.63
CA GLU A 865 -30.90 15.59 16.47
C GLU A 865 -29.46 15.95 16.84
N ARG A 866 -28.68 14.94 17.22
CA ARG A 866 -27.26 15.11 17.55
C ARG A 866 -26.46 15.53 16.32
N ALA A 867 -26.73 14.93 15.16
CA ALA A 867 -26.08 15.31 13.91
C ALA A 867 -26.32 16.79 13.58
N ALA A 868 -27.57 17.25 13.71
CA ALA A 868 -27.95 18.64 13.45
C ALA A 868 -27.24 19.64 14.39
N VAL A 869 -27.05 19.28 15.67
CA VAL A 869 -26.29 20.10 16.62
C VAL A 869 -24.81 20.15 16.24
N LEU A 870 -24.19 18.99 16.03
CA LEU A 870 -22.75 18.91 15.77
C LEU A 870 -22.35 19.52 14.43
N ILE A 871 -23.17 19.42 13.38
CA ILE A 871 -22.85 20.00 12.07
C ILE A 871 -22.92 21.53 12.09
N LYS A 872 -23.90 22.12 12.80
CA LYS A 872 -23.98 23.57 13.01
C LYS A 872 -22.76 24.09 13.78
N GLU A 873 -22.34 23.35 14.80
CA GLU A 873 -21.13 23.67 15.54
C GLU A 873 -19.88 23.54 14.67
N ALA A 874 -19.82 22.55 13.78
CA ALA A 874 -18.71 22.39 12.84
C ALA A 874 -18.60 23.57 11.88
N ASP A 875 -19.73 24.05 11.36
CA ASP A 875 -19.80 25.25 10.51
C ASP A 875 -19.36 26.52 11.26
N ARG A 876 -19.81 26.69 12.51
CA ARG A 876 -19.38 27.78 13.39
C ARG A 876 -17.86 27.75 13.62
N MET A 877 -17.31 26.58 13.97
CA MET A 877 -15.88 26.41 14.23
C MET A 877 -15.02 26.61 12.98
N ALA A 878 -15.46 26.14 11.81
CA ALA A 878 -14.77 26.36 10.54
C ALA A 878 -14.64 27.84 10.21
N LYS A 879 -15.74 28.60 10.33
CA LYS A 879 -15.77 30.06 10.15
C LYS A 879 -14.89 30.79 11.18
N ALA A 880 -14.98 30.40 12.45
CA ALA A 880 -14.16 31.00 13.51
C ALA A 880 -12.66 30.78 13.27
N ARG A 881 -12.26 29.55 12.89
CA ARG A 881 -10.87 29.24 12.56
C ARG A 881 -10.41 30.02 11.32
N PHE A 882 -11.19 30.07 10.25
CA PHE A 882 -10.83 30.86 9.07
C PHE A 882 -10.61 32.33 9.41
N ASN A 883 -11.51 32.94 10.19
CA ASN A 883 -11.38 34.33 10.64
C ASN A 883 -10.14 34.55 11.50
N TYR A 884 -9.80 33.61 12.37
CA TYR A 884 -8.58 33.67 13.16
C TYR A 884 -7.33 33.66 12.28
N TYR A 885 -7.23 32.73 11.33
CA TYR A 885 -6.14 32.69 10.36
C TYR A 885 -6.06 33.95 9.49
N LYS A 886 -7.20 34.52 9.10
CA LYS A 886 -7.28 35.79 8.37
C LYS A 886 -6.71 36.95 9.19
N GLN A 887 -7.00 37.00 10.48
CA GLN A 887 -6.43 38.01 11.38
C GLN A 887 -4.91 37.84 11.51
N LEU A 888 -4.43 36.60 11.71
CA LEU A 888 -2.99 36.31 11.79
C LEU A 888 -2.24 36.73 10.52
N ALA A 889 -2.80 36.47 9.34
CA ALA A 889 -2.23 36.87 8.06
C ALA A 889 -2.29 38.39 7.80
N ALA A 890 -3.08 39.13 8.59
CA ALA A 890 -3.20 40.58 8.51
C ALA A 890 -2.37 41.34 9.57
N ILE A 891 -1.73 40.63 10.52
CA ILE A 891 -0.83 41.24 11.50
C ILE A 891 0.31 41.97 10.76
N ASP A 892 0.62 43.19 11.20
CA ASP A 892 1.75 43.95 10.70
C ASP A 892 3.05 43.49 11.37
N TRP A 893 4.05 43.13 10.55
CA TRP A 893 5.37 42.68 10.98
C TRP A 893 6.45 43.74 10.78
N ALA A 894 6.12 44.91 10.22
CA ALA A 894 7.08 45.99 9.97
C ALA A 894 7.66 46.58 11.26
N THR A 895 6.92 46.52 12.38
CA THR A 895 7.30 47.11 13.68
C THR A 895 8.09 46.16 14.60
N ILE A 896 8.19 44.87 14.27
CA ILE A 896 8.90 43.88 15.10
C ILE A 896 10.43 43.97 14.91
N ASN A 897 10.89 44.49 13.78
CA ASN A 897 12.31 44.80 13.51
C ASN A 897 12.66 46.23 13.98
N GLY A 898 12.49 46.53 15.27
CA GLY A 898 12.97 47.79 15.85
C GLY A 898 14.50 47.81 15.93
N GLU A 899 15.16 48.68 15.15
CA GLU A 899 16.55 49.20 15.26
C GLU A 899 17.69 48.32 15.83
N GLY A 900 17.58 47.00 15.76
CA GLY A 900 18.64 46.06 16.08
C GLY A 900 18.82 45.10 14.91
N LYS A 901 20.04 45.02 14.37
CA LYS A 901 20.39 43.96 13.41
C LYS A 901 19.88 42.61 13.96
N PRO A 902 19.26 41.75 13.13
CA PRO A 902 18.97 40.39 13.56
C PRO A 902 20.29 39.73 14.01
N PRO A 903 20.30 38.92 15.07
CA PRO A 903 21.47 38.10 15.37
C PRO A 903 21.75 37.25 14.14
N GLU A 904 22.96 37.35 13.59
CA GLU A 904 23.41 36.41 12.57
C GLU A 904 23.12 35.00 13.08
N ALA A 905 22.46 34.17 12.27
CA ALA A 905 22.33 32.76 12.55
C ALA A 905 23.73 32.24 12.90
N ALA A 906 23.89 31.74 14.13
CA ALA A 906 25.19 31.33 14.64
C ALA A 906 25.81 30.36 13.64
N LYS A 907 26.87 30.80 12.96
CA LYS A 907 27.74 29.90 12.22
C LYS A 907 28.17 28.81 13.22
N PRO A 908 28.17 27.53 12.83
CA PRO A 908 28.74 26.50 13.69
C PRO A 908 30.16 26.93 14.06
N ALA A 909 30.45 26.97 15.35
CA ALA A 909 31.73 27.43 15.87
C ALA A 909 32.85 26.64 15.19
N GLU A 910 33.76 27.35 14.51
CA GLU A 910 35.04 26.80 14.11
C GLU A 910 35.73 26.29 15.38
N ALA A 911 36.07 25.00 15.40
CA ALA A 911 36.82 24.40 16.48
C ALA A 911 38.22 25.03 16.50
N GLY A 912 38.37 26.07 17.33
CA GLY A 912 39.65 26.65 17.67
C GLY A 912 40.53 25.59 18.32
N THR A 913 41.66 25.32 17.68
CA THR A 913 42.80 24.62 18.26
C THR A 913 43.33 25.45 19.44
N GLU A 914 43.26 24.90 20.65
CA GLU A 914 44.14 25.33 21.74
C GLU A 914 45.16 24.23 22.04
N SER A 915 46.40 24.71 22.17
CA SER A 915 47.66 24.05 22.48
C SER A 915 47.68 23.29 23.81
#